data_AF-A0A925LPR4-F1
#
_entry.id   AF-A0A925LPR4-F1
#
_cell.length_a   1.000
_cell.length_b   1.000
_cell.length_c   1.000
_cell.angle_alpha   90.00
_cell.angle_beta   90.00
_cell.angle_gamma   90.00
#
_symmetry.space_group_name_H-M   'P 1'
#
loop_
_entity.id
_entity.type
_entity.pdbx_description
1 polymer ?
#
loop_
_entity_poly.entity_id
_entity_poly.type
_entity_poly.pdbx_seq_one_letter_code
_entity_poly.pdbx_strand_id
1 'polypeptide(L)'
;MRFPYLSCAVAVTMACSINPWNLAVAGDGTDKPNEIAQFYGFAGIELFKVEPRAFNLQAGDFTGDGLTDIMVIDNRGSCLRLMAQLSKLEQATAKSGGKANDLASDWRFDIRAISVDKTLAGMATGDFNGDGRLDVACIGSPDQLLVRYQPAAGELEWTEKWTTRLPGIEPVAWMIAAGDLNSDRRDDLVVLGKDVTYVVLQNEKGEMQTPQSLINTSPQLSMVQIADLNGDGRSDICYLANEGTTRGLCARLQTNDSRLGPEMRFSLQQPRSVTLANVDQKPGHEVVTVDSRTGRVQISSLQPATLKDGTVPTRLLQYGIGPSGANRDRGVAIGDVDGDKLIDVVVTDSEQAQLLLYRQNGIDGLGMAETFPGLLGVTDVAAADLNADGVLDMVLLSGKEGVLATSHFENGRITFPETILKKPEGSELAAVDVLKSGETVQIVVALTTGTGSSMKLSFQRLIRGETGEWQPAKDDSKIELTGAVGSRGVRLVRMDVNSDGRTDFLSVPTGTSKAGVQVLLQKEDGSLEVALEKSRLDLGVSSAGRTFVSNDRLLVARDSFARSMSFGADGWKVQDQFNAGETTASLEGVAVLDLDQQPGDEIVLVDTGVQKLRILRQQEGVYRPWKEIELGAMQFSSTLVADLNGDGRSDLLLVGAQHFSVLYSGRSDSEMQELATFESERDTSYPADVIVGDINGDGQVDLSVIDTSIDGLEILKFDPATGLKEATHFRVFE
;
A
#
# COMPACT_ATOMS: atom_id res chain seq x y z
N MET A 1 24.28 14.04 -5.51
CA MET A 1 25.36 13.72 -4.55
C MET A 1 25.57 12.21 -4.58
N ARG A 2 26.82 11.77 -4.40
CA ARG A 2 27.40 10.53 -4.94
C ARG A 2 26.67 9.25 -4.48
N PHE A 3 26.19 8.48 -5.45
CA PHE A 3 25.89 7.05 -5.32
C PHE A 3 27.20 6.25 -5.45
N PRO A 4 27.60 5.44 -4.47
CA PRO A 4 28.46 4.30 -4.72
C PRO A 4 27.65 3.04 -4.41
N TYR A 5 27.02 2.46 -5.43
CA TYR A 5 26.69 1.04 -5.37
C TYR A 5 28.02 0.29 -5.45
N LEU A 6 28.42 -0.35 -4.35
CA LEU A 6 29.54 -1.30 -4.38
C LEU A 6 29.05 -2.56 -5.10
N SER A 7 29.24 -2.58 -6.41
CA SER A 7 29.18 -3.80 -7.22
C SER A 7 30.49 -4.56 -7.02
N CYS A 8 30.56 -5.39 -5.98
CA CYS A 8 31.49 -6.50 -5.88
C CYS A 8 30.68 -7.74 -5.52
N ALA A 9 30.37 -8.56 -6.54
CA ALA A 9 29.89 -9.91 -6.32
C ALA A 9 31.06 -10.73 -5.76
N VAL A 10 31.16 -10.79 -4.43
CA VAL A 10 31.91 -11.83 -3.74
C VAL A 10 30.89 -12.63 -2.97
N ALA A 11 30.57 -13.81 -3.49
CA ALA A 11 29.78 -14.80 -2.79
C ALA A 11 30.71 -15.49 -1.78
N VAL A 12 30.46 -15.31 -0.48
CA VAL A 12 31.10 -16.15 0.54
C VAL A 12 30.15 -17.31 0.79
N THR A 13 30.48 -18.48 0.21
CA THR A 13 29.79 -19.72 0.56
C THR A 13 30.53 -20.32 1.74
N MET A 14 29.89 -20.38 2.91
CA MET A 14 30.47 -21.05 4.07
C MET A 14 30.10 -22.53 4.04
N ALA A 15 31.10 -23.40 3.97
CA ALA A 15 30.91 -24.83 4.18
C ALA A 15 31.32 -25.18 5.62
N CYS A 16 30.35 -25.54 6.46
CA CYS A 16 30.62 -26.06 7.80
C CYS A 16 30.97 -27.54 7.71
N SER A 17 32.12 -27.93 8.27
CA SER A 17 32.47 -29.34 8.43
C SER A 17 32.21 -29.79 9.86
N ILE A 18 31.30 -30.74 10.06
CA ILE A 18 31.15 -31.46 11.32
C ILE A 18 32.32 -32.46 11.41
N ASN A 19 33.48 -32.01 11.88
CA ASN A 19 34.63 -32.89 12.09
C ASN A 19 35.24 -32.65 13.48
N PRO A 20 35.00 -33.52 14.48
CA PRO A 20 35.34 -33.25 15.87
C PRO A 20 36.85 -33.27 16.21
N TRP A 21 37.76 -33.29 15.22
CA TRP A 21 39.19 -33.58 15.45
C TRP A 21 40.21 -32.62 14.84
N ASN A 22 39.81 -31.48 14.25
CA ASN A 22 40.75 -30.39 13.90
C ASN A 22 40.01 -29.05 13.82
N LEU A 23 39.84 -28.38 14.97
CA LEU A 23 39.29 -27.03 15.06
C LEU A 23 40.40 -26.00 14.77
N ALA A 24 40.44 -25.47 13.55
CA ALA A 24 41.00 -24.14 13.34
C ALA A 24 39.90 -23.14 13.72
N VAL A 25 39.94 -22.63 14.94
CA VAL A 25 39.06 -21.54 15.37
C VAL A 25 39.46 -20.30 14.57
N ALA A 26 38.62 -19.88 13.62
CA ALA A 26 38.77 -18.60 12.96
C ALA A 26 38.37 -17.52 13.97
N GLY A 27 39.33 -16.71 14.40
CA GLY A 27 39.10 -15.56 15.26
C GLY A 27 40.36 -14.72 15.36
N ASP A 28 40.28 -13.48 14.91
CA ASP A 28 41.32 -12.46 15.06
C ASP A 28 41.29 -11.87 16.48
N GLY A 29 41.93 -12.58 17.40
CA GLY A 29 42.62 -11.96 18.54
C GLY A 29 41.77 -11.26 19.61
N THR A 30 40.90 -12.00 20.31
CA THR A 30 40.36 -11.55 21.61
C THR A 30 40.95 -12.36 22.78
N ASP A 31 41.43 -11.66 23.82
CA ASP A 31 42.03 -12.24 25.05
C ASP A 31 41.00 -12.96 25.96
N LYS A 32 39.72 -13.00 25.58
CA LYS A 32 38.66 -13.74 26.27
C LYS A 32 38.14 -14.86 25.38
N PRO A 33 38.12 -16.12 25.84
CA PRO A 33 37.54 -17.21 25.06
C PRO A 33 36.05 -16.95 24.83
N ASN A 34 35.64 -16.77 23.58
CA ASN A 34 34.24 -16.78 23.20
C ASN A 34 33.76 -18.24 23.17
N GLU A 35 32.95 -18.63 24.16
CA GLU A 35 32.45 -20.00 24.29
C GLU A 35 31.54 -20.42 23.13
N ILE A 36 31.03 -19.48 22.34
CA ILE A 36 30.16 -19.73 21.18
C ILE A 36 30.98 -20.04 19.92
N ALA A 37 32.16 -19.44 19.77
CA ALA A 37 33.01 -19.57 18.58
C ALA A 37 33.36 -21.03 18.24
N GLN A 38 33.47 -21.91 19.25
CA GLN A 38 33.81 -23.32 19.05
C GLN A 38 32.77 -24.12 18.23
N PHE A 39 31.56 -23.58 18.08
CA PHE A 39 30.50 -24.20 17.27
C PHE A 39 30.57 -23.81 15.80
N TYR A 40 31.47 -22.88 15.40
CA TYR A 40 31.61 -22.42 14.03
C TYR A 40 33.02 -22.79 13.52
N GLY A 41 33.06 -23.66 12.51
CA GLY A 41 34.30 -24.17 11.92
C GLY A 41 34.23 -24.13 10.40
N PHE A 42 35.09 -23.31 9.80
CA PHE A 42 35.15 -23.12 8.36
C PHE A 42 36.39 -23.80 7.76
N ALA A 43 36.24 -24.37 6.58
CA ALA A 43 37.37 -24.73 5.74
C ALA A 43 38.09 -23.45 5.24
N GLY A 44 39.23 -23.62 4.57
CA GLY A 44 39.90 -22.50 3.90
C GLY A 44 38.98 -21.82 2.87
N ILE A 45 39.24 -20.54 2.58
CA ILE A 45 38.45 -19.75 1.63
C ILE A 45 38.55 -20.36 0.22
N GLU A 46 37.39 -20.70 -0.35
CA GLU A 46 37.24 -21.08 -1.75
C GLU A 46 36.94 -19.84 -2.60
N LEU A 47 37.64 -19.68 -3.74
CA LEU A 47 37.50 -18.50 -4.61
C LEU A 47 36.95 -18.88 -5.98
N PHE A 48 35.76 -18.36 -6.30
CA PHE A 48 35.08 -18.58 -7.56
C PHE A 48 35.03 -17.28 -8.37
N LYS A 49 35.56 -17.31 -9.59
CA LYS A 49 35.60 -16.12 -10.45
C LYS A 49 34.28 -15.94 -11.20
N VAL A 50 33.60 -14.83 -10.93
CA VAL A 50 32.47 -14.35 -11.72
C VAL A 50 32.89 -13.17 -12.61
N GLU A 51 32.13 -12.87 -13.67
CA GLU A 51 32.43 -11.71 -14.50
C GLU A 51 32.20 -10.40 -13.73
N PRO A 52 32.95 -9.32 -14.06
CA PRO A 52 32.68 -8.00 -13.53
C PRO A 52 31.23 -7.59 -13.82
N ARG A 53 30.53 -7.11 -12.79
CA ARG A 53 29.10 -6.74 -12.80
C ARG A 53 28.12 -7.91 -12.84
N ALA A 54 28.56 -9.14 -12.58
CA ALA A 54 27.63 -10.16 -12.15
C ALA A 54 26.92 -9.73 -10.86
N PHE A 55 25.63 -10.03 -10.72
CA PHE A 55 24.85 -9.62 -9.54
C PHE A 55 23.62 -10.53 -9.35
N ASN A 56 22.86 -10.27 -8.27
CA ASN A 56 21.64 -10.98 -7.89
C ASN A 56 21.83 -12.50 -7.77
N LEU A 57 22.85 -12.95 -7.04
CA LEU A 57 23.13 -14.37 -6.85
C LEU A 57 21.93 -15.11 -6.24
N GLN A 58 21.64 -16.29 -6.77
CA GLN A 58 20.66 -17.24 -6.22
C GLN A 58 21.35 -18.59 -6.02
N ALA A 59 21.01 -19.29 -4.94
CA ALA A 59 21.51 -20.63 -4.63
C ALA A 59 20.33 -21.63 -4.61
N GLY A 60 20.50 -22.81 -5.19
CA GLY A 60 19.46 -23.82 -5.28
C GLY A 60 19.84 -24.96 -6.23
N ASP A 61 19.01 -25.99 -6.33
CA ASP A 61 19.29 -27.14 -7.21
C ASP A 61 18.81 -26.87 -8.64
N PHE A 62 19.64 -26.17 -9.43
CA PHE A 62 19.34 -25.79 -10.82
C PHE A 62 19.67 -26.91 -11.83
N THR A 63 20.14 -28.06 -11.37
CA THR A 63 20.41 -29.25 -12.21
C THR A 63 19.58 -30.48 -11.88
N GLY A 64 18.89 -30.48 -10.75
CA GLY A 64 18.02 -31.57 -10.28
C GLY A 64 18.83 -32.74 -9.73
N ASP A 65 20.07 -32.50 -9.29
CA ASP A 65 21.00 -33.54 -8.82
C ASP A 65 21.09 -33.62 -7.28
N GLY A 66 20.34 -32.76 -6.57
CA GLY A 66 20.28 -32.66 -5.13
C GLY A 66 21.43 -31.87 -4.50
N LEU A 67 22.33 -31.29 -5.30
CA LEU A 67 23.39 -30.40 -4.82
C LEU A 67 22.97 -28.93 -4.95
N THR A 68 23.64 -28.06 -4.18
CA THR A 68 23.36 -26.62 -4.23
C THR A 68 24.21 -25.99 -5.32
N ASP A 69 23.55 -25.62 -6.41
CA ASP A 69 24.12 -24.85 -7.51
C ASP A 69 24.02 -23.33 -7.23
N ILE A 70 24.75 -22.54 -8.02
CA ILE A 70 24.72 -21.08 -7.96
C ILE A 70 24.34 -20.52 -9.33
N MET A 71 23.36 -19.61 -9.36
CA MET A 71 22.99 -18.84 -10.54
C MET A 71 23.30 -17.35 -10.32
N VAL A 72 23.91 -16.69 -11.32
CA VAL A 72 24.14 -15.23 -11.30
C VAL A 72 23.70 -14.59 -12.62
N ILE A 73 23.21 -13.35 -12.56
CA ILE A 73 22.98 -12.55 -13.77
C ILE A 73 24.32 -12.04 -14.28
N ASP A 74 24.67 -12.34 -15.53
CA ASP A 74 25.85 -11.82 -16.22
C ASP A 74 25.45 -11.08 -17.51
N ASN A 75 25.13 -9.80 -17.35
CA ASN A 75 24.78 -8.93 -18.47
C ASN A 75 25.96 -8.65 -19.42
N ARG A 76 27.21 -8.83 -18.97
CA ARG A 76 28.38 -8.65 -19.85
C ARG A 76 28.46 -9.80 -20.84
N GLY A 77 28.21 -11.03 -20.37
CA GLY A 77 28.07 -12.23 -21.17
C GLY A 77 26.71 -12.37 -21.88
N SER A 78 25.74 -11.48 -21.59
CA SER A 78 24.34 -11.62 -22.03
C SER A 78 23.76 -13.00 -21.67
N CYS A 79 24.01 -13.44 -20.44
CA CYS A 79 23.59 -14.77 -19.98
C CYS A 79 23.20 -14.78 -18.51
N LEU A 80 22.42 -15.78 -18.13
CA LEU A 80 22.44 -16.31 -16.76
C LEU A 80 23.60 -17.30 -16.68
N ARG A 81 24.48 -17.11 -15.69
CA ARG A 81 25.61 -18.00 -15.48
C ARG A 81 25.27 -18.97 -14.37
N LEU A 82 25.17 -20.24 -14.74
CA LEU A 82 24.97 -21.36 -13.85
C LEU A 82 26.33 -21.93 -13.46
N MET A 83 26.58 -22.07 -12.17
CA MET A 83 27.71 -22.78 -11.60
C MET A 83 27.14 -24.02 -10.92
N ALA A 84 27.17 -25.15 -11.62
CA ALA A 84 26.58 -26.41 -11.19
C ALA A 84 27.56 -27.24 -10.35
N GLN A 85 27.18 -27.62 -9.13
CA GLN A 85 28.09 -28.25 -8.17
C GLN A 85 28.43 -29.67 -8.60
N LEU A 86 29.71 -30.05 -8.52
CA LEU A 86 30.16 -31.38 -8.89
C LEU A 86 30.14 -32.36 -7.70
N SER A 87 29.50 -33.52 -7.88
CA SER A 87 29.44 -34.60 -6.88
C SER A 87 30.77 -35.34 -6.66
N LYS A 88 31.67 -35.34 -7.64
CA LYS A 88 32.99 -35.97 -7.54
C LYS A 88 34.08 -34.92 -7.43
N LEU A 89 34.70 -34.90 -6.25
CA LEU A 89 35.87 -34.09 -5.94
C LEU A 89 37.16 -34.68 -6.59
N GLU A 90 37.23 -34.85 -7.92
CA GLU A 90 38.54 -35.05 -8.56
C GLU A 90 39.25 -33.70 -8.61
N GLN A 91 40.20 -33.47 -7.68
CA GLN A 91 41.03 -32.27 -7.60
C GLN A 91 41.81 -32.05 -8.92
N ALA A 92 41.18 -31.41 -9.90
CA ALA A 92 41.88 -30.83 -11.02
C ALA A 92 42.47 -29.50 -10.55
N THR A 93 43.79 -29.41 -10.42
CA THR A 93 44.45 -28.12 -10.14
C THR A 93 44.09 -27.13 -11.24
N ALA A 94 43.28 -26.13 -10.91
CA ALA A 94 42.97 -25.04 -11.79
C ALA A 94 44.25 -24.26 -12.11
N LYS A 95 44.54 -24.07 -13.41
CA LYS A 95 45.76 -23.37 -13.85
C LYS A 95 45.57 -21.86 -13.67
N SER A 96 46.42 -21.23 -12.86
CA SER A 96 46.50 -19.76 -12.82
C SER A 96 47.02 -19.21 -14.15
N GLY A 97 46.48 -18.07 -14.59
CA GLY A 97 46.69 -17.45 -15.91
C GLY A 97 48.10 -16.89 -16.19
N GLY A 98 49.11 -17.33 -15.43
CA GLY A 98 50.52 -17.01 -15.68
C GLY A 98 50.96 -15.57 -15.38
N LYS A 99 50.05 -14.66 -15.02
CA LYS A 99 50.39 -13.29 -14.57
C LYS A 99 50.45 -13.23 -13.04
N ALA A 100 51.25 -12.30 -12.50
CA ALA A 100 51.19 -11.96 -11.09
C ALA A 100 49.75 -11.50 -10.74
N ASN A 101 49.18 -12.08 -9.68
CA ASN A 101 47.80 -11.89 -9.21
C ASN A 101 46.69 -12.59 -10.01
N ASP A 102 47.02 -13.47 -10.96
CA ASP A 102 46.00 -14.36 -11.54
C ASP A 102 45.64 -15.47 -10.54
N LEU A 103 44.54 -15.30 -9.82
CA LEU A 103 43.93 -16.36 -9.02
C LEU A 103 43.29 -17.41 -9.94
N ALA A 104 43.46 -18.70 -9.65
CA ALA A 104 42.72 -19.74 -10.36
C ALA A 104 41.29 -19.79 -9.81
N SER A 105 40.28 -20.01 -10.66
CA SER A 105 38.94 -20.31 -10.17
C SER A 105 38.96 -21.71 -9.55
N ASP A 106 38.27 -21.89 -8.44
CA ASP A 106 38.07 -23.22 -7.89
C ASP A 106 37.26 -24.10 -8.86
N TRP A 107 37.53 -25.41 -8.79
CA TRP A 107 37.14 -26.44 -9.75
C TRP A 107 35.83 -27.14 -9.35
N ARG A 108 35.23 -26.79 -8.20
CA ARG A 108 34.01 -27.40 -7.64
C ARG A 108 32.75 -27.26 -8.49
N PHE A 109 32.71 -26.29 -9.42
CA PHE A 109 31.55 -26.05 -10.27
C PHE A 109 31.82 -26.26 -11.75
N ASP A 110 30.86 -26.88 -12.45
CA ASP A 110 30.73 -26.82 -13.91
C ASP A 110 30.01 -25.53 -14.29
N ILE A 111 30.70 -24.63 -15.02
CA ILE A 111 30.17 -23.30 -15.34
C ILE A 111 29.53 -23.32 -16.72
N ARG A 112 28.24 -23.00 -16.77
CA ARG A 112 27.41 -22.94 -17.99
C ARG A 112 26.83 -21.54 -18.19
N ALA A 113 26.65 -21.17 -19.45
CA ALA A 113 26.06 -19.88 -19.83
C ALA A 113 24.72 -20.11 -20.52
N ILE A 114 23.65 -19.65 -19.91
CA ILE A 114 22.28 -19.71 -20.44
C ILE A 114 21.99 -18.36 -21.11
N SER A 115 21.87 -18.37 -22.43
CA SER A 115 21.78 -17.12 -23.20
C SER A 115 20.48 -16.35 -22.94
N VAL A 116 20.60 -15.03 -22.82
CA VAL A 116 19.47 -14.11 -22.74
C VAL A 116 19.59 -13.03 -23.82
N ASP A 117 18.46 -12.60 -24.35
CA ASP A 117 18.36 -11.64 -25.45
C ASP A 117 18.15 -10.19 -24.99
N LYS A 118 18.05 -9.99 -23.67
CA LYS A 118 17.85 -8.69 -23.00
C LYS A 118 18.79 -8.55 -21.81
N THR A 119 19.13 -7.30 -21.50
CA THR A 119 19.74 -6.94 -20.21
C THR A 119 18.75 -7.25 -19.10
N LEU A 120 19.19 -8.00 -18.10
CA LEU A 120 18.38 -8.33 -16.93
C LEU A 120 18.66 -7.36 -15.79
N ALA A 121 17.64 -7.03 -15.01
CA ALA A 121 17.74 -6.17 -13.84
C ALA A 121 17.54 -6.91 -12.51
N GLY A 122 16.95 -8.10 -12.52
CA GLY A 122 16.78 -8.94 -11.34
C GLY A 122 16.25 -10.32 -11.68
N MET A 123 16.37 -11.25 -10.73
CA MET A 123 15.84 -12.61 -10.84
C MET A 123 15.31 -13.16 -9.51
N ALA A 124 14.32 -14.03 -9.64
CA ALA A 124 13.75 -14.86 -8.58
C ALA A 124 13.66 -16.31 -9.07
N THR A 125 13.49 -17.24 -8.14
CA THR A 125 13.51 -18.69 -8.39
C THR A 125 12.38 -19.36 -7.64
N GLY A 126 11.78 -20.39 -8.23
CA GLY A 126 10.63 -21.12 -7.71
C GLY A 126 10.19 -22.19 -8.72
N ASP A 127 9.22 -23.02 -8.37
CA ASP A 127 8.59 -23.98 -9.29
C ASP A 127 7.46 -23.29 -10.07
N PHE A 128 7.78 -22.78 -11.26
CA PHE A 128 6.86 -21.98 -12.08
C PHE A 128 6.07 -22.81 -13.10
N ASN A 129 6.23 -24.14 -13.09
CA ASN A 129 5.47 -25.05 -13.93
C ASN A 129 4.83 -26.24 -13.19
N GLY A 130 4.99 -26.31 -11.87
CA GLY A 130 4.37 -27.31 -10.99
C GLY A 130 4.99 -28.70 -11.11
N ASP A 131 6.23 -28.80 -11.57
CA ASP A 131 6.92 -30.08 -11.78
C ASP A 131 7.92 -30.47 -10.68
N GLY A 132 8.00 -29.65 -9.63
CA GLY A 132 8.85 -29.83 -8.46
C GLY A 132 10.31 -29.47 -8.68
N ARG A 133 10.66 -28.84 -9.81
CA ARG A 133 12.02 -28.39 -10.14
C ARG A 133 12.13 -26.86 -10.00
N LEU A 134 13.36 -26.38 -9.80
CA LEU A 134 13.65 -24.97 -9.52
C LEU A 134 13.88 -24.19 -10.82
N ASP A 135 12.86 -23.43 -11.22
CA ASP A 135 12.87 -22.56 -12.38
C ASP A 135 13.44 -21.16 -12.06
N VAL A 136 13.63 -20.34 -13.11
CA VAL A 136 14.18 -18.99 -12.98
C VAL A 136 13.30 -17.95 -13.67
N ALA A 137 12.84 -16.96 -12.91
CA ALA A 137 12.15 -15.78 -13.40
C ALA A 137 13.09 -14.57 -13.43
N CYS A 138 13.10 -13.83 -14.53
CA CYS A 138 13.98 -12.71 -14.78
C CYS A 138 13.21 -11.50 -15.28
N ILE A 139 13.57 -10.31 -14.79
CA ILE A 139 13.05 -9.05 -15.32
C ILE A 139 14.06 -8.41 -16.27
N GLY A 140 13.68 -8.26 -17.53
CA GLY A 140 14.51 -7.74 -18.62
C GLY A 140 14.08 -6.35 -19.07
N SER A 141 15.04 -5.54 -19.52
CA SER A 141 14.77 -4.21 -20.05
C SER A 141 14.13 -4.25 -21.46
N PRO A 142 13.17 -3.36 -21.77
CA PRO A 142 12.66 -2.29 -20.90
C PRO A 142 11.61 -2.75 -19.89
N ASP A 143 10.80 -3.78 -20.19
CA ASP A 143 9.61 -4.10 -19.40
C ASP A 143 9.16 -5.57 -19.54
N GLN A 144 10.10 -6.51 -19.69
CA GLN A 144 9.80 -7.91 -20.01
C GLN A 144 10.00 -8.82 -18.81
N LEU A 145 8.97 -9.56 -18.40
CA LEU A 145 9.12 -10.71 -17.50
C LEU A 145 9.35 -11.97 -18.32
N LEU A 146 10.34 -12.76 -17.91
CA LEU A 146 10.79 -13.96 -18.57
C LEU A 146 10.95 -15.08 -17.55
N VAL A 147 10.24 -16.18 -17.73
CA VAL A 147 10.43 -17.41 -16.95
C VAL A 147 11.14 -18.43 -17.83
N ARG A 148 12.18 -19.05 -17.30
CA ARG A 148 12.96 -20.14 -17.90
C ARG A 148 12.72 -21.38 -17.04
N TYR A 149 12.25 -22.45 -17.67
CA TYR A 149 11.97 -23.69 -16.95
C TYR A 149 13.21 -24.58 -16.89
N GLN A 150 13.42 -25.22 -15.74
CA GLN A 150 14.53 -26.13 -15.52
C GLN A 150 14.37 -27.34 -16.45
N PRO A 151 15.41 -27.68 -17.25
CA PRO A 151 15.38 -28.84 -18.11
C PRO A 151 15.08 -30.13 -17.33
N ALA A 152 14.57 -31.15 -18.03
CA ALA A 152 14.38 -32.46 -17.42
C ALA A 152 15.73 -33.05 -16.96
N ALA A 153 15.71 -33.91 -15.94
CA ALA A 153 16.92 -34.52 -15.41
C ALA A 153 17.76 -35.20 -16.52
N GLY A 154 19.00 -34.76 -16.68
CA GLY A 154 19.93 -35.22 -17.73
C GLY A 154 19.95 -34.37 -19.00
N GLU A 155 19.04 -33.42 -19.16
CA GLU A 155 19.10 -32.36 -20.16
C GLU A 155 19.85 -31.14 -19.59
N LEU A 156 20.58 -30.41 -20.45
CA LEU A 156 21.43 -29.29 -20.02
C LEU A 156 20.96 -27.93 -20.56
N GLU A 157 20.01 -27.93 -21.51
CA GLU A 157 19.66 -26.77 -22.33
C GLU A 157 18.35 -26.12 -21.87
N TRP A 158 18.43 -24.89 -21.35
CA TRP A 158 17.29 -24.11 -20.86
C TRP A 158 16.50 -23.45 -22.00
N THR A 159 15.79 -24.26 -22.77
CA THR A 159 15.08 -23.82 -23.99
C THR A 159 13.62 -23.43 -23.77
N GLU A 160 12.92 -24.11 -22.86
CA GLU A 160 11.52 -23.84 -22.56
C GLU A 160 11.38 -22.54 -21.74
N LYS A 161 10.39 -21.73 -22.11
CA LYS A 161 10.20 -20.41 -21.51
C LYS A 161 8.78 -19.89 -21.63
N TRP A 162 8.43 -19.01 -20.70
CA TRP A 162 7.25 -18.16 -20.75
C TRP A 162 7.68 -16.68 -20.70
N THR A 163 6.92 -15.80 -21.34
CA THR A 163 7.23 -14.37 -21.32
C THR A 163 5.98 -13.51 -21.44
N THR A 164 6.04 -12.35 -20.78
CA THR A 164 5.02 -11.31 -20.90
C THR A 164 5.66 -9.93 -20.78
N ARG A 165 4.92 -8.90 -21.19
CA ARG A 165 5.27 -7.49 -20.95
C ARG A 165 4.55 -6.98 -19.71
N LEU A 166 5.24 -6.17 -18.93
CA LEU A 166 4.72 -5.50 -17.73
C LEU A 166 4.82 -3.98 -17.93
N PRO A 167 3.84 -3.33 -18.57
CA PRO A 167 3.94 -1.93 -18.94
C PRO A 167 4.24 -1.00 -17.74
N GLY A 168 5.06 0.02 -17.95
CA GLY A 168 5.33 1.04 -16.93
C GLY A 168 6.26 0.64 -15.81
N ILE A 169 6.89 -0.54 -15.87
CA ILE A 169 8.01 -0.87 -14.97
C ILE A 169 9.31 -0.20 -15.45
N GLU A 170 10.16 0.17 -14.49
CA GLU A 170 11.53 0.62 -14.73
C GLU A 170 12.47 -0.38 -14.06
N PRO A 171 12.97 -1.41 -14.78
CA PRO A 171 13.66 -2.53 -14.16
C PRO A 171 14.91 -2.12 -13.37
N VAL A 172 14.90 -2.46 -12.09
CA VAL A 172 16.01 -2.29 -11.13
C VAL A 172 16.17 -3.58 -10.32
N ALA A 173 17.30 -3.73 -9.63
CA ALA A 173 17.53 -4.89 -8.77
C ALA A 173 16.54 -4.94 -7.60
N TRP A 174 16.29 -6.16 -7.10
CA TRP A 174 15.42 -6.44 -5.95
C TRP A 174 13.95 -6.06 -6.12
N MET A 175 13.42 -6.08 -7.33
CA MET A 175 12.00 -5.78 -7.62
C MET A 175 11.13 -7.01 -7.88
N ILE A 176 11.71 -8.21 -7.93
CA ILE A 176 11.02 -9.46 -8.22
C ILE A 176 11.22 -10.43 -7.06
N ALA A 177 10.15 -11.12 -6.67
CA ALA A 177 10.18 -12.22 -5.70
C ALA A 177 9.22 -13.33 -6.13
N ALA A 178 9.43 -14.52 -5.59
CA ALA A 178 8.62 -15.71 -5.83
C ALA A 178 8.10 -16.30 -4.51
N GLY A 179 6.92 -16.91 -4.56
CA GLY A 179 6.29 -17.60 -3.42
C GLY A 179 4.78 -17.68 -3.60
N ASP A 180 4.10 -18.43 -2.74
CA ASP A 180 2.66 -18.68 -2.81
C ASP A 180 1.83 -17.46 -2.33
N LEU A 181 1.25 -16.71 -3.28
CA LEU A 181 0.53 -15.46 -3.05
C LEU A 181 -1.00 -15.65 -2.97
N ASN A 182 -1.49 -16.89 -3.10
CA ASN A 182 -2.92 -17.21 -3.09
C ASN A 182 -3.28 -18.45 -2.25
N SER A 183 -2.36 -18.97 -1.44
CA SER A 183 -2.53 -20.17 -0.60
C SER A 183 -2.82 -21.47 -1.37
N ASP A 184 -2.44 -21.56 -2.65
CA ASP A 184 -2.64 -22.77 -3.45
C ASP A 184 -1.44 -23.74 -3.45
N ARG A 185 -0.37 -23.38 -2.73
CA ARG A 185 0.92 -24.09 -2.57
C ARG A 185 1.75 -24.17 -3.84
N ARG A 186 1.57 -23.26 -4.79
CA ARG A 186 2.45 -23.09 -5.96
C ARG A 186 3.23 -21.80 -5.84
N ASP A 187 4.38 -21.73 -6.49
CA ASP A 187 5.14 -20.50 -6.54
C ASP A 187 4.55 -19.53 -7.57
N ASP A 188 4.10 -18.40 -7.08
CA ASP A 188 3.69 -17.25 -7.87
C ASP A 188 4.85 -16.25 -8.02
N LEU A 189 4.63 -15.17 -8.76
CA LEU A 189 5.58 -14.08 -8.91
C LEU A 189 4.97 -12.73 -8.56
N VAL A 190 5.76 -11.90 -7.89
CA VAL A 190 5.49 -10.48 -7.73
C VAL A 190 6.58 -9.65 -8.38
N VAL A 191 6.21 -8.59 -9.10
CA VAL A 191 7.12 -7.60 -9.67
C VAL A 191 6.67 -6.20 -9.30
N LEU A 192 7.48 -5.47 -8.52
CA LEU A 192 7.23 -4.09 -8.18
C LEU A 192 7.33 -3.19 -9.41
N GLY A 193 6.30 -2.38 -9.64
CA GLY A 193 6.33 -1.26 -10.59
C GLY A 193 6.15 0.07 -9.88
N LYS A 194 6.02 1.14 -10.67
CA LYS A 194 5.81 2.49 -10.17
C LYS A 194 4.37 2.70 -9.69
N ASP A 195 3.41 2.66 -10.61
CA ASP A 195 1.99 2.92 -10.30
C ASP A 195 1.24 1.64 -9.91
N VAL A 196 1.72 0.49 -10.38
CA VAL A 196 1.17 -0.83 -10.08
C VAL A 196 2.27 -1.84 -9.76
N THR A 197 1.98 -2.76 -8.86
CA THR A 197 2.73 -4.00 -8.64
C THR A 197 2.04 -5.12 -9.40
N TYR A 198 2.80 -5.90 -10.16
CA TYR A 198 2.27 -7.01 -10.93
C TYR A 198 2.36 -8.30 -10.12
N VAL A 199 1.24 -9.01 -10.01
CA VAL A 199 1.13 -10.34 -9.41
C VAL A 199 0.82 -11.33 -10.53
N VAL A 200 1.65 -12.35 -10.69
CA VAL A 200 1.50 -13.38 -11.73
C VAL A 200 1.30 -14.71 -11.03
N LEU A 201 0.05 -15.18 -11.02
CA LEU A 201 -0.31 -16.44 -10.37
C LEU A 201 -0.04 -17.63 -11.28
N GLN A 202 0.26 -18.78 -10.69
CA GLN A 202 0.28 -20.07 -11.38
C GLN A 202 -1.12 -20.71 -11.32
N ASN A 203 -1.54 -21.41 -12.38
CA ASN A 203 -2.82 -22.12 -12.41
C ASN A 203 -2.70 -23.60 -12.01
N GLU A 204 -3.84 -24.31 -11.95
CA GLU A 204 -3.89 -25.72 -11.57
C GLU A 204 -3.03 -26.68 -12.42
N LYS A 205 -2.71 -26.27 -13.65
CA LYS A 205 -1.92 -27.03 -14.62
C LYS A 205 -0.44 -26.64 -14.63
N GLY A 206 -0.02 -25.72 -13.77
CA GLY A 206 1.35 -25.18 -13.79
C GLY A 206 1.57 -24.11 -14.85
N GLU A 207 0.54 -23.48 -15.40
CA GLU A 207 0.72 -22.40 -16.38
C GLU A 207 0.68 -21.04 -15.69
N MET A 208 1.69 -20.19 -15.95
CA MET A 208 1.72 -18.80 -15.50
C MET A 208 0.58 -17.99 -16.16
N GLN A 209 -0.24 -17.37 -15.32
CA GLN A 209 -1.42 -16.61 -15.73
C GLN A 209 -1.08 -15.20 -16.26
N THR A 210 -2.11 -14.49 -16.71
CA THR A 210 -1.97 -13.08 -17.08
C THR A 210 -1.70 -12.25 -15.81
N PRO A 211 -0.72 -11.33 -15.84
CA PRO A 211 -0.42 -10.48 -14.68
C PRO A 211 -1.64 -9.69 -14.21
N GLN A 212 -1.91 -9.75 -12.91
CA GLN A 212 -2.88 -8.92 -12.21
C GLN A 212 -2.19 -7.66 -11.68
N SER A 213 -2.88 -6.52 -11.74
CA SER A 213 -2.34 -5.25 -11.28
C SER A 213 -2.86 -4.92 -9.89
N LEU A 214 -1.94 -4.79 -8.94
CA LEU A 214 -2.18 -4.20 -7.63
C LEU A 214 -1.77 -2.73 -7.68
N ILE A 215 -2.71 -1.81 -7.42
CA ILE A 215 -2.42 -0.38 -7.48
C ILE A 215 -1.59 0.05 -6.26
N ASN A 216 -0.46 0.70 -6.52
CA ASN A 216 0.47 1.10 -5.47
C ASN A 216 -0.01 2.36 -4.75
N THR A 217 0.33 2.47 -3.47
CA THR A 217 0.11 3.67 -2.64
C THR A 217 1.26 4.68 -2.77
N SER A 218 2.39 4.24 -3.34
CA SER A 218 3.65 4.96 -3.51
C SER A 218 4.32 4.64 -4.85
N PRO A 219 4.90 5.63 -5.55
CA PRO A 219 5.63 5.39 -6.79
C PRO A 219 7.09 4.93 -6.59
N GLN A 220 7.60 4.88 -5.35
CA GLN A 220 9.02 4.64 -5.05
C GLN A 220 9.23 3.36 -4.24
N LEU A 221 8.84 2.23 -4.83
CA LEU A 221 8.97 0.91 -4.20
C LEU A 221 10.31 0.24 -4.51
N SER A 222 10.80 -0.60 -3.60
CA SER A 222 12.01 -1.41 -3.78
C SER A 222 12.06 -2.59 -2.82
N MET A 223 12.93 -3.57 -3.07
CA MET A 223 13.23 -4.69 -2.17
C MET A 223 11.99 -5.47 -1.76
N VAL A 224 11.39 -6.16 -2.73
CA VAL A 224 10.28 -7.08 -2.46
C VAL A 224 10.77 -8.42 -1.95
N GLN A 225 10.09 -8.94 -0.93
CA GLN A 225 10.28 -10.27 -0.35
C GLN A 225 8.91 -10.88 -0.06
N ILE A 226 8.83 -12.21 -0.07
CA ILE A 226 7.62 -12.97 0.25
C ILE A 226 7.93 -13.89 1.43
N ALA A 227 7.12 -13.83 2.47
CA ALA A 227 7.19 -14.71 3.64
C ALA A 227 5.92 -14.59 4.48
N ASP A 228 5.60 -15.60 5.28
CA ASP A 228 4.56 -15.52 6.32
C ASP A 228 5.07 -14.62 7.46
N LEU A 229 4.60 -13.37 7.55
CA LEU A 229 5.07 -12.40 8.55
C LEU A 229 4.30 -12.51 9.87
N ASN A 230 3.01 -12.84 9.80
CA ASN A 230 2.09 -12.80 10.95
C ASN A 230 1.89 -14.17 11.62
N GLY A 231 2.45 -15.24 11.05
CA GLY A 231 2.40 -16.61 11.56
C GLY A 231 1.08 -17.33 11.26
N ASP A 232 0.31 -16.88 10.28
CA ASP A 232 -0.96 -17.50 9.90
C ASP A 232 -0.81 -18.66 8.91
N GLY A 233 0.42 -18.91 8.44
CA GLY A 233 0.76 -19.98 7.51
C GLY A 233 0.56 -19.63 6.04
N ARG A 234 0.24 -18.38 5.71
CA ARG A 234 0.13 -17.87 4.33
C ARG A 234 1.27 -16.91 4.02
N SER A 235 1.69 -16.85 2.76
CA SER A 235 2.78 -15.95 2.39
C SER A 235 2.27 -14.52 2.20
N ASP A 236 2.90 -13.59 2.88
CA ASP A 236 2.66 -12.15 2.76
C ASP A 236 3.70 -11.51 1.84
N ILE A 237 3.43 -10.29 1.39
CA ILE A 237 4.39 -9.49 0.63
C ILE A 237 4.94 -8.38 1.52
N CYS A 238 6.26 -8.23 1.54
CA CYS A 238 6.98 -7.16 2.19
C CYS A 238 7.80 -6.35 1.17
N TYR A 239 7.82 -5.02 1.28
CA TYR A 239 8.64 -4.15 0.44
C TYR A 239 8.98 -2.83 1.14
N LEU A 240 9.90 -2.04 0.58
CA LEU A 240 10.18 -0.69 1.06
C LEU A 240 9.51 0.38 0.20
N ALA A 241 8.92 1.38 0.85
CA ALA A 241 8.54 2.65 0.24
C ALA A 241 9.56 3.75 0.62
N ASN A 242 10.24 4.30 -0.39
CA ASN A 242 11.30 5.30 -0.22
C ASN A 242 10.76 6.73 -0.39
N GLU A 243 9.90 7.19 0.51
CA GLU A 243 9.28 8.52 0.44
C GLU A 243 10.03 9.57 1.26
N GLY A 244 10.56 10.59 0.58
CA GLY A 244 11.21 11.73 1.24
C GLY A 244 12.48 11.35 2.00
N THR A 245 12.49 11.54 3.32
CA THR A 245 13.63 11.19 4.20
C THR A 245 13.40 9.90 4.99
N THR A 246 12.21 9.31 4.87
CA THR A 246 11.82 8.08 5.59
C THR A 246 11.78 6.90 4.63
N ARG A 247 12.22 5.73 5.10
CA ARG A 247 12.02 4.46 4.41
C ARG A 247 11.05 3.64 5.23
N GLY A 248 9.81 3.54 4.78
CA GLY A 248 8.79 2.72 5.42
C GLY A 248 8.94 1.27 4.97
N LEU A 249 8.87 0.33 5.91
CA LEU A 249 8.58 -1.06 5.57
C LEU A 249 7.09 -1.16 5.33
N CYS A 250 6.71 -1.65 4.17
CA CYS A 250 5.34 -1.93 3.80
C CYS A 250 5.11 -3.43 3.83
N ALA A 251 3.97 -3.86 4.35
CA ALA A 251 3.54 -5.24 4.25
C ALA A 251 2.09 -5.32 3.74
N ARG A 252 1.79 -6.35 2.96
CA ARG A 252 0.44 -6.74 2.57
C ARG A 252 0.24 -8.17 3.00
N LEU A 253 -0.59 -8.35 4.03
CA LEU A 253 -0.89 -9.67 4.54
C LEU A 253 -1.84 -10.39 3.58
N GLN A 254 -1.63 -11.68 3.39
CA GLN A 254 -2.59 -12.49 2.68
C GLN A 254 -3.84 -12.69 3.55
N THR A 255 -5.00 -12.48 2.95
CA THR A 255 -6.31 -12.52 3.61
C THR A 255 -6.91 -13.92 3.51
N ASN A 256 -7.99 -14.17 4.27
CA ASN A 256 -8.59 -15.51 4.35
C ASN A 256 -9.26 -15.96 3.03
N ASP A 257 -9.53 -15.03 2.12
CA ASP A 257 -10.07 -15.28 0.78
C ASP A 257 -8.96 -15.45 -0.29
N SER A 258 -7.72 -15.71 0.13
CA SER A 258 -6.56 -15.93 -0.75
C SER A 258 -6.13 -14.71 -1.56
N ARG A 259 -6.48 -13.49 -1.12
CA ARG A 259 -6.06 -12.23 -1.76
C ARG A 259 -5.04 -11.50 -0.92
N LEU A 260 -4.34 -10.55 -1.54
CA LEU A 260 -3.48 -9.60 -0.83
C LEU A 260 -4.32 -8.48 -0.22
N GLY A 261 -4.18 -8.28 1.09
CA GLY A 261 -4.85 -7.23 1.83
C GLY A 261 -4.32 -5.82 1.55
N PRO A 262 -4.84 -4.81 2.27
CA PRO A 262 -4.33 -3.45 2.18
C PRO A 262 -2.88 -3.33 2.62
N GLU A 263 -2.25 -2.22 2.24
CA GLU A 263 -0.90 -1.94 2.68
C GLU A 263 -0.88 -1.47 4.14
N MET A 264 -0.09 -2.14 4.95
CA MET A 264 0.35 -1.69 6.27
C MET A 264 1.71 -1.03 6.14
N ARG A 265 1.91 0.11 6.80
CA ARG A 265 3.20 0.80 6.85
C ARG A 265 3.78 0.80 8.25
N PHE A 266 5.04 0.44 8.37
CA PHE A 266 5.84 0.47 9.59
C PHE A 266 6.98 1.46 9.44
N SER A 267 7.16 2.31 10.45
CA SER A 267 8.25 3.27 10.50
C SER A 267 9.53 2.56 10.94
N LEU A 268 10.44 2.33 10.00
CA LEU A 268 11.81 1.89 10.30
C LEU A 268 12.78 3.08 10.21
N GLN A 269 13.82 3.05 11.05
CA GLN A 269 14.89 4.06 11.05
C GLN A 269 15.85 3.84 9.87
N GLN A 270 15.43 4.22 8.65
CA GLN A 270 16.25 4.15 7.42
C GLN A 270 17.08 2.85 7.30
N PRO A 271 16.45 1.68 7.15
CA PRO A 271 17.18 0.43 7.00
C PRO A 271 18.06 0.47 5.74
N ARG A 272 19.30 0.00 5.89
CA ARG A 272 20.26 -0.22 4.80
C ARG A 272 20.09 -1.59 4.18
N SER A 273 19.85 -2.60 5.00
CA SER A 273 19.54 -3.97 4.60
C SER A 273 18.30 -4.47 5.36
N VAL A 274 17.51 -5.30 4.69
CA VAL A 274 16.31 -5.95 5.21
C VAL A 274 16.26 -7.38 4.68
N THR A 275 16.05 -8.35 5.56
CA THR A 275 15.81 -9.74 5.19
C THR A 275 14.74 -10.34 6.08
N LEU A 276 14.00 -11.31 5.56
CA LEU A 276 12.98 -12.06 6.28
C LEU A 276 13.49 -13.46 6.57
N ALA A 277 13.34 -13.92 7.81
CA ALA A 277 13.61 -15.30 8.19
C ALA A 277 12.84 -15.67 9.46
N ASN A 278 12.51 -16.95 9.59
CA ASN A 278 12.02 -17.50 10.85
C ASN A 278 13.22 -17.74 11.78
N VAL A 279 13.65 -16.67 12.47
CA VAL A 279 14.85 -16.67 13.32
C VAL A 279 14.58 -17.34 14.66
N ASP A 280 13.36 -17.18 15.19
CA ASP A 280 13.00 -17.70 16.51
C ASP A 280 12.32 -19.09 16.50
N GLN A 281 12.13 -19.67 15.30
CA GLN A 281 11.48 -20.95 15.02
C GLN A 281 10.01 -21.04 15.44
N LYS A 282 9.33 -19.91 15.59
CA LYS A 282 7.88 -19.87 15.81
C LYS A 282 7.14 -19.60 14.50
N PRO A 283 5.81 -19.73 14.49
CA PRO A 283 5.03 -19.26 13.36
C PRO A 283 5.26 -17.75 13.15
N GLY A 284 5.54 -17.36 11.90
CA GLY A 284 5.89 -16.00 11.51
C GLY A 284 7.39 -15.85 11.22
N HIS A 285 7.71 -15.04 10.21
CA HIS A 285 9.06 -14.66 9.86
C HIS A 285 9.37 -13.28 10.46
N GLU A 286 10.52 -13.18 11.11
CA GLU A 286 11.04 -11.93 11.60
C GLU A 286 11.62 -11.08 10.48
N VAL A 287 11.49 -9.77 10.66
CA VAL A 287 12.17 -8.74 9.89
C VAL A 287 13.51 -8.44 10.54
N VAL A 288 14.60 -8.81 9.87
CA VAL A 288 15.97 -8.52 10.29
C VAL A 288 16.48 -7.32 9.50
N THR A 289 16.95 -6.29 10.21
CA THR A 289 17.35 -5.02 9.60
C THR A 289 18.72 -4.56 10.07
N VAL A 290 19.40 -3.78 9.22
CA VAL A 290 20.59 -3.01 9.60
C VAL A 290 20.28 -1.53 9.51
N ASP A 291 20.31 -0.82 10.63
CA ASP A 291 20.08 0.63 10.69
C ASP A 291 21.23 1.38 10.00
N SER A 292 20.91 2.27 9.06
CA SER A 292 21.93 2.93 8.24
C SER A 292 22.76 3.98 8.98
N ARG A 293 22.35 4.43 10.17
CA ARG A 293 23.04 5.49 10.93
C ARG A 293 23.88 4.93 12.07
N THR A 294 23.36 3.93 12.76
CA THR A 294 23.97 3.30 13.94
C THR A 294 24.70 2.01 13.59
N GLY A 295 24.37 1.36 12.48
CA GLY A 295 24.88 0.03 12.16
C GLY A 295 24.25 -1.08 13.00
N ARG A 296 23.27 -0.76 13.85
CA ARG A 296 22.59 -1.73 14.70
C ARG A 296 21.86 -2.78 13.86
N VAL A 297 22.10 -4.05 14.19
CA VAL A 297 21.31 -5.17 13.68
C VAL A 297 20.10 -5.32 14.59
N GLN A 298 18.90 -5.36 14.03
CA GLN A 298 17.64 -5.47 14.78
C GLN A 298 16.76 -6.57 14.19
N ILE A 299 16.22 -7.43 15.07
CA ILE A 299 15.23 -8.46 14.76
C ILE A 299 13.89 -7.98 15.32
N SER A 300 12.88 -7.91 14.46
CA SER A 300 11.52 -7.56 14.86
C SER A 300 10.52 -8.58 14.30
N SER A 301 9.52 -8.95 15.11
CA SER A 301 8.41 -9.81 14.68
C SER A 301 7.16 -8.98 14.43
N LEU A 302 6.32 -9.43 13.52
CA LEU A 302 5.00 -8.86 13.33
C LEU A 302 3.98 -9.68 14.11
N GLN A 303 3.48 -9.14 15.22
CA GLN A 303 2.57 -9.87 16.10
C GLN A 303 1.16 -9.30 16.01
N PRO A 304 0.10 -10.12 15.97
CA PRO A 304 -1.27 -9.63 16.09
C PRO A 304 -1.41 -8.78 17.37
N ALA A 305 -1.85 -7.53 17.24
CA ALA A 305 -2.18 -6.76 18.44
C ALA A 305 -3.37 -7.41 19.13
N THR A 306 -3.41 -7.34 20.46
CA THR A 306 -4.64 -7.65 21.20
C THR A 306 -5.34 -6.33 21.49
N LEU A 307 -6.45 -6.06 20.80
CA LEU A 307 -7.30 -4.94 21.20
C LEU A 307 -7.93 -5.25 22.56
N LYS A 308 -7.85 -4.27 23.46
CA LYS A 308 -8.61 -4.28 24.71
C LYS A 308 -9.81 -3.35 24.54
N ASP A 309 -10.90 -3.63 25.24
CA ASP A 309 -12.06 -2.74 25.26
C ASP A 309 -11.63 -1.32 25.66
N GLY A 310 -12.17 -0.31 24.96
CA GLY A 310 -11.80 1.10 25.19
C GLY A 310 -10.45 1.50 24.58
N THR A 311 -9.90 0.73 23.64
CA THR A 311 -8.70 1.10 22.88
C THR A 311 -9.02 1.39 21.42
N VAL A 312 -8.38 2.41 20.85
CA VAL A 312 -8.43 2.68 19.40
C VAL A 312 -7.26 2.05 18.65
N PRO A 313 -7.43 1.73 17.35
CA PRO A 313 -6.36 1.24 16.49
C PRO A 313 -5.19 2.22 16.41
N THR A 314 -4.01 1.71 16.09
CA THR A 314 -2.76 2.48 16.13
C THR A 314 -2.25 2.89 14.75
N ARG A 315 -2.92 2.49 13.65
CA ARG A 315 -2.50 2.82 12.28
C ARG A 315 -3.64 2.94 11.29
N LEU A 316 -3.29 3.48 10.13
CA LEU A 316 -4.11 3.53 8.93
C LEU A 316 -3.70 2.44 7.95
N LEU A 317 -4.69 1.74 7.37
CA LEU A 317 -4.50 0.80 6.27
C LEU A 317 -4.70 1.51 4.93
N GLN A 318 -3.80 1.31 3.97
CA GLN A 318 -3.77 2.09 2.73
C GLN A 318 -4.18 1.29 1.49
N TYR A 319 -4.96 1.94 0.62
CA TYR A 319 -5.49 1.41 -0.64
C TYR A 319 -5.14 2.35 -1.78
N GLY A 320 -4.36 1.87 -2.76
CA GLY A 320 -3.87 2.70 -3.87
C GLY A 320 -4.96 2.95 -4.92
N ILE A 321 -5.25 4.22 -5.24
CA ILE A 321 -6.29 4.62 -6.21
C ILE A 321 -5.72 5.21 -7.50
N GLY A 322 -4.45 4.94 -7.77
CA GLY A 322 -3.77 5.31 -9.00
C GLY A 322 -3.05 6.65 -8.89
N PRO A 323 -2.31 7.05 -9.93
CA PRO A 323 -1.48 8.23 -9.89
C PRO A 323 -2.31 9.52 -9.75
N SER A 324 -1.79 10.48 -8.99
CA SER A 324 -2.36 11.81 -8.89
C SER A 324 -2.05 12.61 -10.16
N GLY A 325 -2.99 12.66 -11.10
CA GLY A 325 -2.94 13.56 -12.25
C GLY A 325 -3.10 15.06 -11.90
N ALA A 326 -3.51 15.86 -12.88
CA ALA A 326 -3.73 17.31 -12.67
C ALA A 326 -4.90 17.59 -11.72
N ASN A 327 -5.94 16.74 -11.75
CA ASN A 327 -7.02 16.79 -10.79
C ASN A 327 -6.62 16.03 -9.51
N ARG A 328 -6.63 16.71 -8.38
CA ARG A 328 -6.34 16.13 -7.06
C ARG A 328 -7.59 15.71 -6.31
N ASP A 329 -8.75 16.19 -6.75
CA ASP A 329 -10.02 15.81 -6.16
C ASP A 329 -10.53 14.55 -6.88
N ARG A 330 -10.76 13.51 -6.08
CA ARG A 330 -11.32 12.24 -6.54
C ARG A 330 -12.79 12.20 -6.08
N GLY A 331 -13.68 11.84 -6.99
CA GLY A 331 -15.04 11.47 -6.61
C GLY A 331 -15.00 10.14 -5.87
N VAL A 332 -15.67 10.06 -4.72
CA VAL A 332 -15.82 8.84 -3.94
C VAL A 332 -17.27 8.67 -3.53
N ALA A 333 -17.81 7.48 -3.74
CA ALA A 333 -19.10 7.07 -3.22
C ALA A 333 -18.95 5.78 -2.40
N ILE A 334 -19.80 5.62 -1.39
CA ILE A 334 -19.83 4.43 -0.53
C ILE A 334 -21.24 3.89 -0.43
N GLY A 335 -21.37 2.58 -0.30
CA GLY A 335 -22.63 1.86 -0.11
C GLY A 335 -22.62 0.49 -0.76
N ASP A 336 -23.73 -0.24 -0.66
CA ASP A 336 -23.92 -1.57 -1.24
C ASP A 336 -24.06 -1.51 -2.77
N VAL A 337 -22.95 -1.63 -3.49
CA VAL A 337 -22.91 -1.44 -4.95
C VAL A 337 -23.21 -2.73 -5.68
N ASP A 338 -22.93 -3.90 -5.10
CA ASP A 338 -23.18 -5.20 -5.73
C ASP A 338 -24.37 -5.98 -5.18
N GLY A 339 -25.06 -5.46 -4.16
CA GLY A 339 -26.30 -6.00 -3.60
C GLY A 339 -26.08 -7.08 -2.53
N ASP A 340 -24.87 -7.22 -2.02
CA ASP A 340 -24.52 -8.21 -1.00
C ASP A 340 -24.77 -7.75 0.45
N LYS A 341 -25.20 -6.49 0.62
CA LYS A 341 -25.47 -5.79 1.89
C LYS A 341 -24.24 -5.39 2.69
N LEU A 342 -23.06 -5.53 2.11
CA LEU A 342 -21.83 -4.94 2.62
C LEU A 342 -21.64 -3.55 1.97
N ILE A 343 -20.85 -2.70 2.61
CA ILE A 343 -20.55 -1.35 2.14
C ILE A 343 -19.28 -1.38 1.28
N ASP A 344 -19.45 -1.10 0.00
CA ASP A 344 -18.36 -0.96 -0.95
C ASP A 344 -17.89 0.49 -1.05
N VAL A 345 -16.73 0.68 -1.68
CA VAL A 345 -16.16 1.99 -2.00
C VAL A 345 -15.91 2.11 -3.50
N VAL A 346 -16.49 3.11 -4.14
CA VAL A 346 -16.23 3.46 -5.55
C VAL A 346 -15.42 4.74 -5.62
N VAL A 347 -14.30 4.71 -6.33
CA VAL A 347 -13.41 5.86 -6.54
C VAL A 347 -13.25 6.14 -8.03
N THR A 348 -13.31 7.41 -8.43
CA THR A 348 -13.13 7.81 -9.83
C THR A 348 -11.64 8.02 -10.17
N ASP A 349 -11.13 7.36 -11.21
CA ASP A 349 -9.88 7.77 -11.88
C ASP A 349 -10.21 8.63 -13.10
N SER A 350 -10.27 9.93 -12.85
CA SER A 350 -10.67 10.94 -13.83
C SER A 350 -9.72 11.11 -15.03
N GLU A 351 -8.46 10.67 -14.93
CA GLU A 351 -7.49 10.82 -16.02
C GLU A 351 -7.43 9.57 -16.92
N GLN A 352 -7.63 8.38 -16.34
CA GLN A 352 -7.71 7.13 -17.10
C GLN A 352 -9.13 6.80 -17.59
N ALA A 353 -10.13 7.64 -17.25
CA ALA A 353 -11.54 7.39 -17.54
C ALA A 353 -11.99 6.03 -16.96
N GLN A 354 -11.75 5.81 -15.67
CA GLN A 354 -12.03 4.56 -14.98
C GLN A 354 -12.77 4.79 -13.66
N LEU A 355 -13.49 3.76 -13.24
CA LEU A 355 -14.08 3.61 -11.90
C LEU A 355 -13.37 2.45 -11.21
N LEU A 356 -12.94 2.68 -9.97
CA LEU A 356 -12.29 1.70 -9.11
C LEU A 356 -13.30 1.28 -8.04
N LEU A 357 -13.70 0.01 -8.04
CA LEU A 357 -14.57 -0.57 -7.02
C LEU A 357 -13.72 -1.36 -6.03
N TYR A 358 -13.87 -1.07 -4.74
CA TYR A 358 -13.30 -1.82 -3.64
C TYR A 358 -14.45 -2.48 -2.90
N ARG A 359 -14.59 -3.78 -3.09
CA ARG A 359 -15.64 -4.54 -2.43
C ARG A 359 -15.25 -4.94 -1.03
N GLN A 360 -16.20 -4.87 -0.12
CA GLN A 360 -16.02 -5.40 1.21
C GLN A 360 -16.16 -6.92 1.21
N ASN A 361 -15.44 -7.61 2.10
CA ASN A 361 -15.54 -9.07 2.24
C ASN A 361 -16.14 -9.54 3.59
N GLY A 362 -16.52 -8.60 4.46
CA GLY A 362 -17.16 -8.86 5.76
C GLY A 362 -16.25 -9.52 6.81
N ILE A 363 -14.95 -9.65 6.53
CA ILE A 363 -13.98 -10.32 7.41
C ILE A 363 -12.76 -9.42 7.61
N ASP A 364 -12.06 -9.11 6.51
CA ASP A 364 -10.74 -8.47 6.50
C ASP A 364 -10.79 -7.02 6.00
N GLY A 365 -11.98 -6.47 5.74
CA GLY A 365 -12.19 -5.11 5.25
C GLY A 365 -12.53 -5.05 3.76
N LEU A 366 -11.97 -4.04 3.09
CA LEU A 366 -12.07 -3.88 1.64
C LEU A 366 -11.00 -4.72 0.93
N GLY A 367 -11.37 -5.31 -0.22
CA GLY A 367 -10.50 -6.08 -1.10
C GLY A 367 -9.65 -5.21 -2.06
N MET A 368 -9.09 -5.86 -3.08
CA MET A 368 -8.34 -5.17 -4.15
C MET A 368 -9.26 -4.38 -5.08
N ALA A 369 -8.69 -3.36 -5.73
CA ALA A 369 -9.42 -2.54 -6.69
C ALA A 369 -9.82 -3.33 -7.94
N GLU A 370 -11.10 -3.31 -8.27
CA GLU A 370 -11.63 -3.74 -9.55
C GLU A 370 -11.83 -2.53 -10.47
N THR A 371 -11.25 -2.58 -11.66
CA THR A 371 -11.26 -1.45 -12.58
C THR A 371 -12.31 -1.62 -13.67
N PHE A 372 -13.20 -0.65 -13.78
CA PHE A 372 -14.25 -0.58 -14.81
C PHE A 372 -14.08 0.67 -15.69
N PRO A 373 -14.43 0.61 -16.98
CA PRO A 373 -14.46 1.78 -17.85
C PRO A 373 -15.45 2.84 -17.35
N GLY A 374 -15.07 4.11 -17.39
CA GLY A 374 -15.87 5.26 -17.01
C GLY A 374 -15.76 6.40 -18.02
N LEU A 375 -16.12 7.62 -17.59
CA LEU A 375 -15.99 8.83 -18.38
C LEU A 375 -14.68 9.57 -18.06
N LEU A 376 -14.17 10.33 -19.03
CA LEU A 376 -13.01 11.19 -18.82
C LEU A 376 -13.39 12.40 -17.97
N GLY A 377 -12.56 12.75 -17.00
CA GLY A 377 -12.74 13.98 -16.21
C GLY A 377 -13.98 13.99 -15.33
N VAL A 378 -14.37 12.83 -14.79
CA VAL A 378 -15.36 12.77 -13.71
C VAL A 378 -14.81 13.52 -12.50
N THR A 379 -15.56 14.51 -12.03
CA THR A 379 -15.17 15.35 -10.89
C THR A 379 -16.00 15.07 -9.64
N ASP A 380 -17.15 14.42 -9.79
CA ASP A 380 -18.06 14.12 -8.69
C ASP A 380 -18.86 12.84 -8.98
N VAL A 381 -19.21 12.10 -7.92
CA VAL A 381 -19.97 10.84 -7.99
C VAL A 381 -20.92 10.74 -6.80
N ALA A 382 -22.13 10.28 -7.05
CA ALA A 382 -23.11 9.98 -6.01
C ALA A 382 -23.70 8.57 -6.21
N ALA A 383 -24.09 7.92 -5.12
CA ALA A 383 -24.67 6.58 -5.13
C ALA A 383 -26.08 6.61 -4.51
N ALA A 384 -27.04 6.01 -5.21
CA ALA A 384 -28.38 5.72 -4.70
C ALA A 384 -29.01 4.61 -5.54
N ASP A 385 -29.97 3.87 -4.97
CA ASP A 385 -30.85 2.99 -5.73
C ASP A 385 -31.78 3.86 -6.60
N LEU A 386 -31.41 4.08 -7.87
CA LEU A 386 -32.14 4.97 -8.78
C LEU A 386 -33.32 4.25 -9.45
N ASN A 387 -33.37 2.93 -9.37
CA ASN A 387 -34.31 2.09 -10.09
C ASN A 387 -35.22 1.22 -9.21
N ALA A 388 -35.06 1.32 -7.90
CA ALA A 388 -35.78 0.57 -6.87
C ALA A 388 -35.57 -0.96 -6.96
N ASP A 389 -34.41 -1.41 -7.44
CA ASP A 389 -34.03 -2.83 -7.47
C ASP A 389 -33.29 -3.29 -6.21
N GLY A 390 -32.95 -2.36 -5.31
CA GLY A 390 -32.24 -2.62 -4.06
C GLY A 390 -30.72 -2.61 -4.18
N VAL A 391 -30.17 -2.33 -5.36
CA VAL A 391 -28.73 -2.18 -5.62
C VAL A 391 -28.43 -0.70 -5.89
N LEU A 392 -27.29 -0.20 -5.43
CA LEU A 392 -26.94 1.21 -5.67
C LEU A 392 -26.46 1.44 -7.10
N ASP A 393 -27.10 2.39 -7.78
CA ASP A 393 -26.65 2.95 -9.05
C ASP A 393 -25.75 4.19 -8.80
N MET A 394 -24.82 4.44 -9.73
CA MET A 394 -23.89 5.56 -9.70
C MET A 394 -24.35 6.70 -10.59
N VAL A 395 -24.30 7.94 -10.10
CA VAL A 395 -24.47 9.17 -10.86
C VAL A 395 -23.11 9.84 -11.01
N LEU A 396 -22.65 10.02 -12.24
CA LEU A 396 -21.32 10.55 -12.57
C LEU A 396 -21.43 11.92 -13.22
N LEU A 397 -20.67 12.88 -12.72
CA LEU A 397 -20.55 14.21 -13.29
C LEU A 397 -19.18 14.36 -13.96
N SER A 398 -19.17 14.40 -15.30
CA SER A 398 -17.96 14.67 -16.08
C SER A 398 -17.89 16.13 -16.50
N GLY A 399 -16.91 16.85 -15.93
CA GLY A 399 -16.61 18.21 -16.31
C GLY A 399 -15.92 18.32 -17.68
N LYS A 400 -15.02 17.37 -18.01
CA LYS A 400 -14.29 17.38 -19.31
C LYS A 400 -15.21 17.03 -20.48
N GLU A 401 -16.11 16.06 -20.31
CA GLU A 401 -17.07 15.69 -21.36
C GLU A 401 -18.34 16.56 -21.34
N GLY A 402 -18.60 17.25 -20.22
CA GLY A 402 -19.74 18.15 -20.07
C GLY A 402 -21.08 17.42 -19.96
N VAL A 403 -21.08 16.24 -19.35
CA VAL A 403 -22.24 15.37 -19.24
C VAL A 403 -22.44 14.86 -17.81
N LEU A 404 -23.70 14.58 -17.50
CA LEU A 404 -24.10 13.76 -16.38
C LEU A 404 -24.51 12.39 -16.92
N ALA A 405 -24.03 11.32 -16.29
CA ALA A 405 -24.31 9.96 -16.69
C ALA A 405 -24.69 9.10 -15.49
N THR A 406 -25.40 8.00 -15.75
CA THR A 406 -25.69 6.97 -14.76
C THR A 406 -25.02 5.67 -15.15
N SER A 407 -24.61 4.89 -14.16
CA SER A 407 -24.07 3.54 -14.32
C SER A 407 -24.67 2.66 -13.24
N HIS A 408 -24.83 1.38 -13.53
CA HIS A 408 -25.45 0.40 -12.64
C HIS A 408 -24.57 -0.85 -12.51
N PHE A 409 -24.78 -1.64 -11.47
CA PHE A 409 -24.10 -2.91 -11.31
C PHE A 409 -24.89 -4.04 -11.96
N GLU A 410 -24.25 -4.77 -12.88
CA GLU A 410 -24.90 -5.88 -13.58
C GLU A 410 -23.87 -6.94 -13.95
N ASN A 411 -24.19 -8.23 -13.77
CA ASN A 411 -23.33 -9.35 -14.15
C ASN A 411 -21.90 -9.27 -13.55
N GLY A 412 -21.79 -8.82 -12.29
CA GLY A 412 -20.51 -8.74 -11.58
C GLY A 412 -19.63 -7.55 -11.99
N ARG A 413 -20.19 -6.53 -12.64
CA ARG A 413 -19.44 -5.35 -13.09
C ARG A 413 -20.27 -4.07 -13.02
N ILE A 414 -19.57 -2.96 -12.87
CA ILE A 414 -20.13 -1.63 -13.15
C ILE A 414 -20.25 -1.48 -14.67
N THR A 415 -21.44 -1.11 -15.16
CA THR A 415 -21.70 -0.90 -16.59
C THR A 415 -21.06 0.37 -17.11
N PHE A 416 -20.86 0.47 -18.43
CA PHE A 416 -20.35 1.73 -19.00
C PHE A 416 -21.39 2.85 -18.80
N PRO A 417 -20.99 4.06 -18.36
CA PRO A 417 -21.95 5.11 -18.04
C PRO A 417 -22.81 5.56 -19.23
N GLU A 418 -24.12 5.64 -19.02
CA GLU A 418 -25.09 6.15 -19.99
C GLU A 418 -25.38 7.64 -19.71
N THR A 419 -25.24 8.48 -20.73
CA THR A 419 -25.48 9.93 -20.59
C THR A 419 -26.97 10.22 -20.39
N ILE A 420 -27.30 10.90 -19.30
CA ILE A 420 -28.68 11.32 -18.97
C ILE A 420 -28.91 12.82 -19.14
N LEU A 421 -27.86 13.64 -19.05
CA LEU A 421 -27.95 15.09 -19.26
C LEU A 421 -26.67 15.60 -19.93
N LYS A 422 -26.81 16.45 -20.95
CA LYS A 422 -25.73 17.30 -21.45
C LYS A 422 -25.82 18.66 -20.78
N LYS A 423 -24.69 19.24 -20.39
CA LYS A 423 -24.68 20.56 -19.75
C LYS A 423 -25.38 21.60 -20.63
N PRO A 424 -26.26 22.45 -20.06
CA PRO A 424 -26.85 23.56 -20.80
C PRO A 424 -25.79 24.49 -21.39
N GLU A 425 -26.07 25.09 -22.54
CA GLU A 425 -25.14 26.03 -23.19
C GLU A 425 -24.83 27.21 -22.27
N GLY A 426 -23.54 27.57 -22.17
CA GLY A 426 -23.07 28.64 -21.29
C GLY A 426 -23.00 28.29 -19.80
N SER A 427 -23.21 27.03 -19.43
CA SER A 427 -23.06 26.53 -18.05
C SER A 427 -21.94 25.49 -17.92
N GLU A 428 -21.43 25.34 -16.69
CA GLU A 428 -20.54 24.26 -16.26
C GLU A 428 -21.17 23.45 -15.13
N LEU A 429 -20.95 22.14 -15.17
CA LEU A 429 -21.37 21.20 -14.12
C LEU A 429 -20.42 21.36 -12.92
N ALA A 430 -20.97 21.56 -11.72
CA ALA A 430 -20.20 21.88 -10.53
C ALA A 430 -20.22 20.79 -9.46
N ALA A 431 -21.39 20.19 -9.18
CA ALA A 431 -21.56 19.10 -8.22
C ALA A 431 -22.83 18.31 -8.53
N VAL A 432 -22.89 17.07 -8.06
CA VAL A 432 -24.10 16.23 -8.12
C VAL A 432 -24.33 15.51 -6.81
N ASP A 433 -25.60 15.36 -6.44
CA ASP A 433 -25.99 14.43 -5.39
C ASP A 433 -27.42 13.93 -5.65
N VAL A 434 -27.88 12.99 -4.83
CA VAL A 434 -29.16 12.28 -4.95
C VAL A 434 -30.05 12.57 -3.76
N LEU A 435 -31.29 12.92 -4.07
CA LEU A 435 -32.33 13.30 -3.13
C LEU A 435 -33.41 12.22 -3.10
N LYS A 436 -33.72 11.70 -1.91
CA LYS A 436 -34.86 10.79 -1.72
C LYS A 436 -36.06 11.59 -1.22
N SER A 437 -37.20 11.44 -1.88
CA SER A 437 -38.48 12.04 -1.50
C SER A 437 -39.54 10.95 -1.45
N GLY A 438 -39.81 10.43 -0.25
CA GLY A 438 -40.60 9.22 -0.06
C GLY A 438 -39.92 8.01 -0.73
N GLU A 439 -40.61 7.36 -1.66
CA GLU A 439 -40.07 6.24 -2.45
C GLU A 439 -39.37 6.71 -3.75
N THR A 440 -39.45 7.99 -4.09
CA THR A 440 -38.85 8.51 -5.32
C THR A 440 -37.43 8.99 -5.10
N VAL A 441 -36.53 8.68 -6.04
CA VAL A 441 -35.17 9.20 -6.06
C VAL A 441 -35.03 10.21 -7.20
N GLN A 442 -34.34 11.31 -6.89
CA GLN A 442 -34.17 12.46 -7.77
C GLN A 442 -32.69 12.84 -7.77
N ILE A 443 -32.20 13.34 -8.91
CA ILE A 443 -30.80 13.77 -9.03
C ILE A 443 -30.77 15.29 -8.97
N VAL A 444 -29.91 15.86 -8.14
CA VAL A 444 -29.73 17.31 -8.01
C VAL A 444 -28.36 17.68 -8.56
N VAL A 445 -28.36 18.55 -9.56
CA VAL A 445 -27.14 19.02 -10.22
C VAL A 445 -26.94 20.49 -9.94
N ALA A 446 -25.76 20.84 -9.46
CA ALA A 446 -25.30 22.20 -9.33
C ALA A 446 -24.67 22.67 -10.65
N LEU A 447 -25.16 23.79 -11.18
CA LEU A 447 -24.72 24.41 -12.42
C LEU A 447 -24.17 25.79 -12.15
N THR A 448 -23.05 26.12 -12.78
CA THR A 448 -22.45 27.45 -12.71
C THR A 448 -22.50 28.16 -14.05
N THR A 449 -22.74 29.47 -14.04
CA THR A 449 -22.75 30.31 -15.26
C THR A 449 -21.95 31.59 -15.03
N GLY A 450 -21.29 32.10 -16.08
CA GLY A 450 -20.42 33.28 -15.99
C GLY A 450 -18.97 32.94 -15.60
N THR A 451 -18.16 33.95 -15.29
CA THR A 451 -16.73 33.77 -15.00
C THR A 451 -16.27 34.63 -13.81
N GLY A 452 -15.37 34.06 -13.01
CA GLY A 452 -14.73 34.75 -11.89
C GLY A 452 -15.75 35.29 -10.87
N SER A 453 -15.67 36.58 -10.58
CA SER A 453 -16.53 37.24 -9.59
C SER A 453 -17.99 37.44 -10.03
N SER A 454 -18.33 37.12 -11.28
CA SER A 454 -19.72 37.15 -11.80
C SER A 454 -20.38 35.77 -11.86
N MET A 455 -19.68 34.71 -11.41
CA MET A 455 -20.15 33.34 -11.44
C MET A 455 -21.40 33.18 -10.59
N LYS A 456 -22.50 32.74 -11.21
CA LYS A 456 -23.77 32.42 -10.56
C LYS A 456 -23.90 30.92 -10.38
N LEU A 457 -24.54 30.51 -9.29
CA LEU A 457 -24.86 29.13 -8.99
C LEU A 457 -26.37 28.90 -9.13
N SER A 458 -26.74 27.80 -9.76
CA SER A 458 -28.13 27.36 -9.89
C SER A 458 -28.24 25.87 -9.71
N PHE A 459 -29.40 25.39 -9.26
CA PHE A 459 -29.68 23.97 -9.12
C PHE A 459 -30.71 23.53 -10.15
N GLN A 460 -30.51 22.33 -10.67
CA GLN A 460 -31.44 21.66 -11.54
C GLN A 460 -31.67 20.25 -11.02
N ARG A 461 -32.93 19.93 -10.75
CA ARG A 461 -33.35 18.59 -10.36
C ARG A 461 -33.77 17.80 -11.58
N LEU A 462 -33.36 16.55 -11.64
CA LEU A 462 -33.81 15.57 -12.60
C LEU A 462 -34.72 14.57 -11.89
N ILE A 463 -35.87 14.31 -12.52
CA ILE A 463 -36.87 13.35 -12.06
C ILE A 463 -36.97 12.26 -13.11
N ARG A 464 -37.14 11.01 -12.66
CA ARG A 464 -37.37 9.88 -13.53
C ARG A 464 -38.83 9.81 -13.95
N GLY A 465 -39.09 9.84 -15.26
CA GLY A 465 -40.43 9.70 -15.84
C GLY A 465 -40.96 8.27 -15.76
N GLU A 466 -42.24 8.07 -16.09
CA GLU A 466 -42.90 6.75 -16.08
C GLU A 466 -42.24 5.73 -17.02
N THR A 467 -41.58 6.20 -18.09
CA THR A 467 -40.83 5.38 -19.04
C THR A 467 -39.39 5.08 -18.60
N GLY A 468 -38.96 5.57 -17.42
CA GLY A 468 -37.61 5.39 -16.89
C GLY A 468 -36.60 6.46 -17.32
N GLU A 469 -36.97 7.39 -18.20
CA GLU A 469 -36.09 8.47 -18.68
C GLU A 469 -35.94 9.59 -17.65
N TRP A 470 -34.73 10.15 -17.55
CA TRP A 470 -34.45 11.32 -16.71
C TRP A 470 -34.81 12.62 -17.43
N GLN A 471 -35.56 13.49 -16.76
CA GLN A 471 -35.94 14.80 -17.29
C GLN A 471 -35.86 15.89 -16.22
N PRO A 472 -35.52 17.14 -16.59
CA PRO A 472 -35.60 18.26 -15.67
C PRO A 472 -37.00 18.42 -15.06
N ALA A 473 -37.05 18.68 -13.77
CA ALA A 473 -38.28 19.05 -13.07
C ALA A 473 -38.87 20.34 -13.66
N LYS A 474 -40.18 20.35 -13.94
CA LYS A 474 -40.87 21.50 -14.54
C LYS A 474 -41.08 22.68 -13.58
N ASP A 475 -41.15 22.38 -12.28
CA ASP A 475 -41.47 23.34 -11.22
C ASP A 475 -40.23 23.92 -10.51
N ASP A 476 -39.03 23.53 -10.94
CA ASP A 476 -37.78 24.13 -10.48
C ASP A 476 -37.65 25.53 -11.11
N SER A 477 -38.34 26.52 -10.55
CA SER A 477 -37.97 27.92 -10.77
C SER A 477 -36.49 28.04 -10.39
N LYS A 478 -35.60 28.34 -11.35
CA LYS A 478 -34.14 28.39 -11.17
C LYS A 478 -33.83 28.95 -9.79
N ILE A 479 -33.42 28.09 -8.86
CA ILE A 479 -32.95 28.50 -7.56
C ILE A 479 -31.57 29.10 -7.82
N GLU A 480 -31.55 30.36 -8.29
CA GLU A 480 -30.34 31.13 -8.48
C GLU A 480 -29.89 31.56 -7.10
N LEU A 481 -28.82 30.94 -6.62
CA LEU A 481 -28.17 31.36 -5.40
C LEU A 481 -27.31 32.59 -5.71
N THR A 482 -27.50 33.66 -4.93
CA THR A 482 -26.76 34.91 -5.11
C THR A 482 -25.36 34.80 -4.53
N GLY A 483 -24.34 35.10 -5.34
CA GLY A 483 -22.96 35.25 -4.88
C GLY A 483 -21.94 34.57 -5.80
N ALA A 484 -20.75 35.16 -5.89
CA ALA A 484 -19.65 34.59 -6.66
C ALA A 484 -19.17 33.29 -6.03
N VAL A 485 -19.40 32.17 -6.71
CA VAL A 485 -18.71 30.91 -6.40
C VAL A 485 -17.28 31.03 -6.94
N GLY A 486 -16.29 30.68 -6.12
CA GLY A 486 -14.89 30.72 -6.53
C GLY A 486 -14.61 29.75 -7.69
N SER A 487 -13.44 29.87 -8.32
CA SER A 487 -13.04 29.02 -9.46
C SER A 487 -12.90 27.52 -9.14
N ARG A 488 -13.04 27.11 -7.87
CA ARG A 488 -13.01 25.71 -7.45
C ARG A 488 -14.39 25.05 -7.41
N GLY A 489 -15.48 25.81 -7.59
CA GLY A 489 -16.84 25.28 -7.65
C GLY A 489 -17.53 25.15 -6.29
N VAL A 490 -18.50 24.26 -6.20
CA VAL A 490 -19.34 24.02 -5.01
C VAL A 490 -19.41 22.53 -4.72
N ARG A 491 -19.74 22.16 -3.48
CA ARG A 491 -20.12 20.79 -3.13
C ARG A 491 -21.52 20.77 -2.54
N LEU A 492 -22.19 19.64 -2.71
CA LEU A 492 -23.45 19.33 -2.08
C LEU A 492 -23.20 18.41 -0.88
N VAL A 493 -23.80 18.73 0.26
CA VAL A 493 -23.73 17.92 1.47
C VAL A 493 -25.15 17.65 1.95
N ARG A 494 -25.50 16.37 2.10
CA ARG A 494 -26.81 15.92 2.59
C ARG A 494 -26.88 15.94 4.11
N MET A 495 -27.94 16.52 4.65
CA MET A 495 -28.29 16.43 6.08
C MET A 495 -29.73 16.86 6.32
N ASP A 496 -30.37 16.38 7.39
CA ASP A 496 -31.61 16.96 7.90
C ASP A 496 -31.25 18.19 8.76
N VAL A 497 -31.27 19.38 8.15
CA VAL A 497 -30.70 20.60 8.78
C VAL A 497 -31.68 21.29 9.72
N ASN A 498 -32.97 21.04 9.54
CA ASN A 498 -34.03 21.64 10.34
C ASN A 498 -34.74 20.61 11.25
N SER A 499 -34.28 19.35 11.25
CA SER A 499 -34.83 18.24 12.02
C SER A 499 -36.29 17.93 11.69
N ASP A 500 -36.68 18.06 10.43
CA ASP A 500 -38.03 17.76 9.96
C ASP A 500 -38.20 16.34 9.41
N GLY A 501 -37.13 15.53 9.44
CA GLY A 501 -37.10 14.15 8.99
C GLY A 501 -36.86 13.98 7.48
N ARG A 502 -36.64 15.07 6.74
CA ARG A 502 -36.33 15.05 5.31
C ARG A 502 -34.86 15.36 5.06
N THR A 503 -34.38 14.99 3.87
CA THR A 503 -32.99 15.25 3.48
C THR A 503 -32.89 16.62 2.85
N ASP A 504 -32.20 17.54 3.50
CA ASP A 504 -31.85 18.85 2.96
C ASP A 504 -30.45 18.83 2.33
N PHE A 505 -30.11 19.90 1.61
CA PHE A 505 -28.77 20.11 1.07
C PHE A 505 -28.12 21.36 1.62
N LEU A 506 -26.84 21.23 1.94
CA LEU A 506 -25.93 22.37 2.04
C LEU A 506 -25.15 22.50 0.75
N SER A 507 -25.19 23.71 0.19
CA SER A 507 -24.28 24.13 -0.86
C SER A 507 -23.06 24.77 -0.22
N VAL A 508 -21.93 24.06 -0.25
CA VAL A 508 -20.68 24.47 0.38
C VAL A 508 -19.71 24.96 -0.70
N PRO A 509 -19.42 26.27 -0.78
CA PRO A 509 -18.42 26.77 -1.71
C PRO A 509 -17.05 26.18 -1.42
N THR A 510 -16.32 25.86 -2.48
CA THR A 510 -14.91 25.45 -2.34
C THR A 510 -14.02 26.67 -2.58
N GLY A 511 -13.13 26.95 -1.62
CA GLY A 511 -12.26 28.13 -1.63
C GLY A 511 -12.91 29.41 -1.10
N THR A 512 -12.35 30.58 -1.44
CA THR A 512 -12.85 31.88 -0.95
C THR A 512 -14.10 32.29 -1.72
N SER A 513 -15.27 32.19 -1.10
CA SER A 513 -16.54 32.67 -1.66
C SER A 513 -17.16 33.76 -0.80
N LYS A 514 -17.87 34.69 -1.45
CA LYS A 514 -18.71 35.69 -0.78
C LYS A 514 -20.13 35.16 -0.49
N ALA A 515 -20.50 34.02 -1.06
CA ALA A 515 -21.84 33.45 -0.94
C ALA A 515 -22.08 32.73 0.40
N GLY A 516 -21.01 32.31 1.09
CA GLY A 516 -21.11 31.48 2.29
C GLY A 516 -21.75 30.12 2.00
N VAL A 517 -22.04 29.35 3.05
CA VAL A 517 -22.79 28.09 2.92
C VAL A 517 -24.27 28.39 2.82
N GLN A 518 -24.91 27.84 1.79
CA GLN A 518 -26.33 28.04 1.52
C GLN A 518 -27.10 26.76 1.84
N VAL A 519 -28.31 26.92 2.37
CA VAL A 519 -29.16 25.82 2.83
C VAL A 519 -30.37 25.70 1.90
N LEU A 520 -30.57 24.51 1.35
CA LEU A 520 -31.67 24.14 0.46
C LEU A 520 -32.55 23.13 1.20
N LEU A 521 -33.72 23.58 1.67
CA LEU A 521 -34.66 22.76 2.43
C LEU A 521 -35.55 21.94 1.49
N GLN A 522 -35.73 20.66 1.78
CA GLN A 522 -36.64 19.79 1.06
C GLN A 522 -38.09 20.01 1.53
N LYS A 523 -39.00 20.21 0.56
CA LYS A 523 -40.44 20.29 0.76
C LYS A 523 -41.09 18.90 0.72
N GLU A 524 -42.35 18.81 1.12
CA GLU A 524 -43.11 17.55 1.11
C GLU A 524 -43.27 16.98 -0.30
N ASP A 525 -43.28 17.83 -1.32
CA ASP A 525 -43.35 17.44 -2.72
C ASP A 525 -41.97 17.11 -3.34
N GLY A 526 -40.90 17.14 -2.53
CA GLY A 526 -39.53 16.92 -2.95
C GLY A 526 -38.87 18.11 -3.66
N SER A 527 -39.57 19.25 -3.82
CA SER A 527 -38.94 20.48 -4.30
C SER A 527 -37.98 21.06 -3.25
N LEU A 528 -37.01 21.86 -3.70
CA LEU A 528 -36.04 22.52 -2.83
C LEU A 528 -36.39 24.01 -2.68
N GLU A 529 -36.23 24.57 -1.49
CA GLU A 529 -36.31 26.01 -1.25
C GLU A 529 -35.06 26.53 -0.56
N VAL A 530 -34.67 27.77 -0.83
CA VAL A 530 -33.57 28.40 -0.09
C VAL A 530 -34.06 28.81 1.29
N ALA A 531 -33.41 28.34 2.35
CA ALA A 531 -33.65 28.88 3.68
C ALA A 531 -33.20 30.35 3.71
N LEU A 532 -34.12 31.28 4.00
CA LEU A 532 -33.86 32.73 4.02
C LEU A 532 -32.56 33.06 4.76
N GLU A 533 -31.64 33.77 4.07
CA GLU A 533 -30.33 34.22 4.55
C GLU A 533 -30.42 34.97 5.89
N LYS A 534 -30.37 34.25 7.01
CA LYS A 534 -30.28 34.86 8.36
C LYS A 534 -28.95 34.60 9.05
N SER A 535 -28.14 33.67 8.53
CA SER A 535 -26.83 33.38 9.10
C SER A 535 -25.74 34.16 8.38
N ARG A 536 -25.16 35.15 9.06
CA ARG A 536 -23.96 35.88 8.59
C ARG A 536 -22.64 35.16 8.93
N LEU A 537 -22.70 33.91 9.39
CA LEU A 537 -21.51 33.17 9.78
C LEU A 537 -20.81 32.62 8.53
N ASP A 538 -19.69 33.24 8.17
CA ASP A 538 -18.76 32.67 7.21
C ASP A 538 -18.10 31.44 7.86
N LEU A 539 -18.47 30.24 7.36
CA LEU A 539 -17.90 28.98 7.85
C LEU A 539 -16.40 28.87 7.50
N GLY A 540 -15.89 29.67 6.55
CA GLY A 540 -14.49 29.68 6.15
C GLY A 540 -14.00 28.34 5.58
N VAL A 541 -14.92 27.55 5.01
CA VAL A 541 -14.63 26.24 4.42
C VAL A 541 -13.99 26.43 3.06
N SER A 542 -12.80 25.86 2.87
CA SER A 542 -12.04 25.98 1.61
C SER A 542 -11.86 24.67 0.85
N SER A 543 -12.19 23.53 1.47
CA SER A 543 -11.98 22.16 0.97
C SER A 543 -13.04 21.22 1.56
N ALA A 544 -13.26 20.08 0.90
CA ALA A 544 -14.35 19.14 1.22
C ALA A 544 -14.19 18.46 2.56
N GLY A 545 -12.98 17.98 2.86
CA GLY A 545 -12.69 17.29 4.10
C GLY A 545 -12.92 18.14 5.34
N ARG A 546 -12.97 19.48 5.20
CA ARG A 546 -13.21 20.39 6.32
C ARG A 546 -14.65 20.39 6.82
N THR A 547 -15.58 19.71 6.16
CA THR A 547 -16.97 19.58 6.60
C THR A 547 -17.33 18.13 6.85
N PHE A 548 -18.07 17.87 7.93
CA PHE A 548 -18.60 16.55 8.25
C PHE A 548 -19.98 16.66 8.89
N VAL A 549 -20.89 15.76 8.53
CA VAL A 549 -22.25 15.73 9.07
C VAL A 549 -22.34 14.59 10.07
N SER A 550 -22.84 14.89 11.27
CA SER A 550 -23.15 13.89 12.30
C SER A 550 -24.54 14.20 12.86
N ASN A 551 -25.51 13.31 12.62
CA ASN A 551 -26.89 13.48 13.04
C ASN A 551 -27.46 14.87 12.65
N ASP A 552 -27.76 15.72 13.64
CA ASP A 552 -28.33 17.06 13.51
C ASP A 552 -27.26 18.18 13.50
N ARG A 553 -25.97 17.82 13.33
CA ARG A 553 -24.84 18.75 13.46
C ARG A 553 -23.94 18.74 12.25
N LEU A 554 -23.48 19.94 11.88
CA LEU A 554 -22.39 20.15 10.96
C LEU A 554 -21.12 20.43 11.74
N LEU A 555 -20.09 19.63 11.51
CA LEU A 555 -18.74 19.90 11.98
C LEU A 555 -17.93 20.59 10.89
N VAL A 556 -17.17 21.61 11.28
CA VAL A 556 -16.35 22.41 10.38
C VAL A 556 -14.94 22.55 10.93
N ALA A 557 -13.94 22.01 10.23
CA ALA A 557 -12.52 22.17 10.53
C ALA A 557 -11.93 23.40 9.82
N ARG A 558 -11.04 24.10 10.51
CA ARG A 558 -10.33 25.25 9.96
C ARG A 558 -9.08 25.57 10.76
N ASP A 559 -7.96 25.69 10.06
CA ASP A 559 -6.69 26.19 10.62
C ASP A 559 -6.28 25.38 11.88
N SER A 560 -6.43 25.92 13.08
CA SER A 560 -6.06 25.23 14.35
C SER A 560 -7.25 24.73 15.18
N PHE A 561 -8.48 24.84 14.67
CA PHE A 561 -9.68 24.42 15.41
C PHE A 561 -10.75 23.79 14.51
N ALA A 562 -11.65 23.02 15.12
CA ALA A 562 -12.89 22.57 14.50
C ALA A 562 -14.07 23.00 15.37
N ARG A 563 -15.24 23.18 14.76
CA ARG A 563 -16.47 23.58 15.46
C ARG A 563 -17.60 22.63 15.16
N SER A 564 -18.42 22.35 16.16
CA SER A 564 -19.72 21.71 15.99
C SER A 564 -20.80 22.77 15.91
N MET A 565 -21.69 22.66 14.93
CA MET A 565 -22.67 23.68 14.59
C MET A 565 -24.06 23.07 14.38
N SER A 566 -25.09 23.76 14.84
CA SER A 566 -26.49 23.43 14.59
C SER A 566 -27.17 24.56 13.83
N PHE A 567 -28.16 24.24 13.02
CA PHE A 567 -28.99 25.22 12.33
C PHE A 567 -30.37 25.33 13.01
N GLY A 568 -30.94 26.53 13.03
CA GLY A 568 -32.26 26.78 13.60
C GLY A 568 -32.90 28.05 13.04
N ALA A 569 -33.98 28.52 13.68
CA ALA A 569 -34.77 29.66 13.20
C ALA A 569 -33.96 30.97 13.04
N ASP A 570 -32.89 31.13 13.82
CA ASP A 570 -31.97 32.28 13.78
C ASP A 570 -30.70 32.03 12.93
N GLY A 571 -30.61 30.87 12.25
CA GLY A 571 -29.46 30.47 11.44
C GLY A 571 -28.47 29.55 12.16
N TRP A 572 -27.20 29.62 11.77
CA TRP A 572 -26.14 28.77 12.32
C TRP A 572 -25.70 29.21 13.71
N LYS A 573 -25.61 28.27 14.65
CA LYS A 573 -25.09 28.47 16.00
C LYS A 573 -23.95 27.50 16.28
N VAL A 574 -22.84 28.02 16.83
CA VAL A 574 -21.74 27.19 17.33
C VAL A 574 -22.16 26.57 18.65
N GLN A 575 -22.07 25.25 18.74
CA GLN A 575 -22.38 24.47 19.93
C GLN A 575 -21.12 24.14 20.73
N ASP A 576 -20.04 23.81 20.03
CA ASP A 576 -18.75 23.47 20.67
C ASP A 576 -17.57 23.83 19.74
N GLN A 577 -16.36 23.90 20.32
CA GLN A 577 -15.11 24.12 19.60
C GLN A 577 -13.99 23.20 20.13
N PHE A 578 -13.32 22.55 19.19
CA PHE A 578 -12.20 21.64 19.42
C PHE A 578 -10.92 22.30 18.91
N ASN A 579 -9.86 22.33 19.72
CA ASN A 579 -8.60 22.99 19.35
C ASN A 579 -7.47 21.97 19.20
N ALA A 580 -6.62 22.13 18.19
CA ALA A 580 -5.45 21.27 17.98
C ALA A 580 -4.32 21.54 19.00
N GLY A 581 -4.30 22.72 19.62
CA GLY A 581 -3.37 23.07 20.70
C GLY A 581 -1.97 23.53 20.26
N GLU A 582 -1.63 23.43 18.98
CA GLU A 582 -0.31 23.81 18.44
C GLU A 582 -0.40 24.86 17.33
N THR A 583 0.62 25.70 17.19
CA THR A 583 0.65 26.79 16.20
C THR A 583 0.92 26.32 14.76
N THR A 584 1.49 25.14 14.60
CA THR A 584 1.78 24.52 13.29
C THR A 584 0.63 23.64 12.79
N ALA A 585 -0.43 23.47 13.58
CA ALA A 585 -1.58 22.67 13.21
C ALA A 585 -2.29 23.27 11.98
N SER A 586 -2.68 22.40 11.05
CA SER A 586 -3.52 22.72 9.90
C SER A 586 -4.57 21.62 9.73
N LEU A 587 -5.70 21.85 10.41
CA LEU A 587 -6.86 20.98 10.38
C LEU A 587 -7.56 21.10 9.03
N GLU A 588 -7.45 20.04 8.24
CA GLU A 588 -8.12 19.92 6.94
C GLU A 588 -9.35 19.04 7.00
N GLY A 589 -9.54 18.26 8.06
CA GLY A 589 -10.76 17.50 8.23
C GLY A 589 -11.15 17.19 9.66
N VAL A 590 -12.40 16.74 9.79
CA VAL A 590 -13.04 16.39 11.06
C VAL A 590 -14.01 15.24 10.84
N ALA A 591 -14.13 14.35 11.81
CA ALA A 591 -15.16 13.30 11.84
C ALA A 591 -15.62 13.03 13.27
N VAL A 592 -16.79 12.42 13.38
CA VAL A 592 -17.38 11.94 14.63
C VAL A 592 -17.75 10.48 14.45
N LEU A 593 -17.23 9.61 15.32
CA LEU A 593 -17.54 8.18 15.33
C LEU A 593 -17.12 7.57 16.67
N ASP A 594 -17.77 6.48 17.05
CA ASP A 594 -17.39 5.65 18.19
C ASP A 594 -16.20 4.77 17.81
N LEU A 595 -15.02 5.05 18.37
CA LEU A 595 -13.79 4.31 18.06
C LEU A 595 -13.47 3.22 19.09
N ASP A 596 -14.07 3.27 20.28
CA ASP A 596 -13.65 2.48 21.44
C ASP A 596 -14.78 1.69 22.13
N GLN A 597 -16.00 1.79 21.59
CA GLN A 597 -17.24 1.21 22.11
C GLN A 597 -17.61 1.64 23.53
N GLN A 598 -17.14 2.80 23.95
CA GLN A 598 -17.58 3.41 25.18
C GLN A 598 -18.62 4.50 24.90
N PRO A 599 -19.48 4.83 25.88
CA PRO A 599 -20.45 5.89 25.69
C PRO A 599 -19.80 7.24 25.33
N GLY A 600 -20.20 7.78 24.19
CA GLY A 600 -19.85 9.13 23.72
C GLY A 600 -18.81 9.11 22.61
N ASP A 601 -19.24 9.45 21.40
CA ASP A 601 -18.41 9.46 20.20
C ASP A 601 -17.15 10.34 20.33
N GLU A 602 -16.05 9.85 19.77
CA GLU A 602 -14.81 10.59 19.64
C GLU A 602 -14.87 11.61 18.49
N ILE A 603 -14.13 12.71 18.65
CA ILE A 603 -13.87 13.64 17.54
C ILE A 603 -12.49 13.33 16.98
N VAL A 604 -12.42 13.03 15.68
CA VAL A 604 -11.17 12.85 14.96
C VAL A 604 -10.88 14.10 14.15
N LEU A 605 -9.72 14.71 14.37
CA LEU A 605 -9.24 15.86 13.61
C LEU A 605 -8.10 15.41 12.68
N VAL A 606 -8.21 15.72 11.40
CA VAL A 606 -7.17 15.44 10.39
C VAL A 606 -6.24 16.64 10.32
N ASP A 607 -5.07 16.54 10.96
CA ASP A 607 -4.07 17.60 11.03
C ASP A 607 -2.95 17.34 10.02
N THR A 608 -3.06 17.98 8.85
CA THR A 608 -2.05 17.88 7.79
C THR A 608 -0.79 18.70 8.06
N GLY A 609 -0.85 19.66 8.99
CA GLY A 609 0.28 20.51 9.36
C GLY A 609 1.36 19.73 10.10
N VAL A 610 0.96 18.81 10.96
CA VAL A 610 1.87 17.88 11.67
C VAL A 610 1.75 16.42 11.20
N GLN A 611 0.96 16.16 10.16
CA GLN A 611 0.73 14.84 9.57
C GLN A 611 0.20 13.79 10.56
N LYS A 612 -0.82 14.15 11.34
CA LYS A 612 -1.43 13.27 12.34
C LYS A 612 -2.95 13.35 12.35
N LEU A 613 -3.58 12.25 12.74
CA LEU A 613 -4.94 12.27 13.25
C LEU A 613 -4.89 12.54 14.75
N ARG A 614 -5.62 13.56 15.21
CA ARG A 614 -5.78 13.86 16.64
C ARG A 614 -7.16 13.42 17.09
N ILE A 615 -7.20 12.48 18.03
CA ILE A 615 -8.44 11.91 18.56
C ILE A 615 -8.73 12.56 19.90
N LEU A 616 -9.90 13.16 20.01
CA LEU A 616 -10.40 13.80 21.23
C LEU A 616 -11.51 12.95 21.83
N ARG A 617 -11.49 12.80 23.15
CA ARG A 617 -12.49 12.05 23.90
C ARG A 617 -13.23 12.94 24.87
N GLN A 618 -14.53 12.70 25.06
CA GLN A 618 -15.31 13.43 26.04
C GLN A 618 -14.93 13.00 27.47
N GLN A 619 -14.56 13.97 28.30
CA GLN A 619 -14.25 13.77 29.71
C GLN A 619 -14.89 14.91 30.53
N GLU A 620 -15.73 14.56 31.52
CA GLU A 620 -16.41 15.54 32.38
C GLU A 620 -17.22 16.59 31.58
N GLY A 621 -17.77 16.20 30.43
CA GLY A 621 -18.56 17.07 29.56
C GLY A 621 -17.76 17.93 28.57
N VAL A 622 -16.43 17.77 28.50
CA VAL A 622 -15.56 18.52 27.56
C VAL A 622 -14.66 17.57 26.78
N TYR A 623 -14.44 17.83 25.50
CA TYR A 623 -13.50 17.06 24.67
C TYR A 623 -12.05 17.40 25.00
N ARG A 624 -11.24 16.37 25.28
CA ARG A 624 -9.81 16.49 25.59
C ARG A 624 -8.98 15.59 24.67
N PRO A 625 -7.74 15.98 24.30
CA PRO A 625 -6.85 15.13 23.51
C PRO A 625 -6.65 13.79 24.19
N TRP A 626 -6.77 12.72 23.41
CA TRP A 626 -6.70 11.36 23.93
C TRP A 626 -5.61 10.52 23.24
N LYS A 627 -5.64 10.43 21.90
CA LYS A 627 -4.64 9.70 21.11
C LYS A 627 -4.25 10.44 19.84
N GLU A 628 -3.08 10.10 19.31
CA GLU A 628 -2.63 10.54 17.99
C GLU A 628 -2.26 9.32 17.14
N ILE A 629 -2.54 9.40 15.84
CA ILE A 629 -2.17 8.37 14.85
C ILE A 629 -1.43 9.07 13.72
N GLU A 630 -0.33 8.48 13.24
CA GLU A 630 0.43 9.01 12.11
C GLU A 630 -0.43 8.96 10.83
N LEU A 631 -0.61 10.12 10.18
CA LEU A 631 -1.29 10.22 8.88
C LEU A 631 -0.32 9.92 7.73
N GLY A 632 0.97 10.21 7.94
CA GLY A 632 2.00 10.14 6.92
C GLY A 632 1.83 11.19 5.82
N ALA A 633 2.58 11.01 4.72
CA ALA A 633 2.53 11.90 3.57
C ALA A 633 1.25 11.66 2.75
N MET A 634 0.16 12.30 3.14
CA MET A 634 -1.13 12.18 2.45
C MET A 634 -1.61 13.54 1.95
N GLN A 635 -1.93 13.63 0.66
CA GLN A 635 -2.66 14.77 0.09
C GLN A 635 -4.15 14.59 0.35
N PHE A 636 -4.56 14.86 1.58
CA PHE A 636 -5.93 14.68 2.05
C PHE A 636 -6.93 15.58 1.31
N SER A 637 -8.08 15.01 0.93
CA SER A 637 -9.16 15.71 0.20
C SER A 637 -10.52 15.63 0.90
N SER A 638 -10.92 14.46 1.40
CA SER A 638 -12.21 14.26 2.07
C SER A 638 -12.19 13.14 3.11
N THR A 639 -13.19 13.15 3.98
CA THR A 639 -13.44 12.12 4.98
C THR A 639 -14.84 11.55 4.82
N LEU A 640 -14.98 10.24 5.00
CA LEU A 640 -16.23 9.49 5.01
C LEU A 640 -16.24 8.54 6.20
N VAL A 641 -17.43 8.16 6.67
CA VAL A 641 -17.60 7.21 7.78
C VAL A 641 -18.64 6.18 7.40
N ALA A 642 -18.28 4.89 7.50
CA ALA A 642 -19.17 3.75 7.28
C ALA A 642 -18.55 2.48 7.86
N ASP A 643 -19.34 1.42 8.01
CA ASP A 643 -18.85 0.09 8.36
C ASP A 643 -18.16 -0.57 7.15
N LEU A 644 -16.83 -0.56 7.12
CA LEU A 644 -16.02 -0.99 5.97
C LEU A 644 -15.38 -2.37 6.19
N ASN A 645 -15.60 -3.00 7.34
CA ASN A 645 -15.15 -4.35 7.66
C ASN A 645 -16.28 -5.33 8.02
N GLY A 646 -17.47 -4.83 8.35
CA GLY A 646 -18.72 -5.59 8.47
C GLY A 646 -18.99 -5.99 9.91
N ASP A 647 -18.29 -5.36 10.84
CA ASP A 647 -18.38 -5.67 12.27
C ASP A 647 -19.50 -4.89 12.97
N GLY A 648 -20.26 -4.09 12.23
CA GLY A 648 -21.35 -3.25 12.72
C GLY A 648 -20.86 -1.96 13.40
N ARG A 649 -19.56 -1.67 13.37
CA ARG A 649 -18.96 -0.43 13.85
C ARG A 649 -18.64 0.47 12.66
N SER A 650 -18.57 1.76 12.90
CA SER A 650 -18.24 2.72 11.86
C SER A 650 -16.74 2.95 11.78
N ASP A 651 -16.19 2.83 10.59
CA ASP A 651 -14.78 3.07 10.27
C ASP A 651 -14.58 4.44 9.63
N LEU A 652 -13.37 4.97 9.76
CA LEU A 652 -13.01 6.26 9.17
C LEU A 652 -12.27 6.06 7.86
N LEU A 653 -12.82 6.55 6.75
CA LEU A 653 -12.18 6.56 5.44
C LEU A 653 -11.68 7.98 5.11
N LEU A 654 -10.38 8.08 4.86
CA LEU A 654 -9.68 9.30 4.49
C LEU A 654 -9.27 9.19 3.02
N VAL A 655 -9.77 10.08 2.18
CA VAL A 655 -9.48 10.09 0.74
C VAL A 655 -8.30 11.01 0.47
N GLY A 656 -7.35 10.51 -0.31
CA GLY A 656 -6.20 11.26 -0.80
C GLY A 656 -6.14 11.31 -2.32
N ALA A 657 -5.03 11.80 -2.86
CA ALA A 657 -4.83 11.91 -4.31
C ALA A 657 -4.31 10.62 -4.98
N GLN A 658 -3.55 9.79 -4.25
CA GLN A 658 -2.93 8.55 -4.76
C GLN A 658 -3.38 7.28 -4.03
N HIS A 659 -3.86 7.43 -2.80
CA HIS A 659 -4.44 6.36 -2.01
C HIS A 659 -5.57 6.93 -1.15
N PHE A 660 -6.46 6.07 -0.68
CA PHE A 660 -7.24 6.33 0.52
C PHE A 660 -6.71 5.50 1.67
N SER A 661 -7.00 5.95 2.89
CA SER A 661 -6.59 5.32 4.14
C SER A 661 -7.82 5.01 4.98
N VAL A 662 -7.85 3.84 5.62
CA VAL A 662 -8.94 3.44 6.52
C VAL A 662 -8.41 3.25 7.93
N LEU A 663 -9.09 3.84 8.91
CA LEU A 663 -8.95 3.50 10.32
C LEU A 663 -10.12 2.60 10.70
N TYR A 664 -9.87 1.30 10.81
CA TYR A 664 -10.86 0.31 11.17
C TYR A 664 -11.13 0.31 12.67
N SER A 665 -12.28 0.80 13.10
CA SER A 665 -12.72 0.73 14.48
C SER A 665 -12.84 -0.74 14.93
N GLY A 666 -12.48 -1.05 16.18
CA GLY A 666 -12.59 -2.43 16.69
C GLY A 666 -11.67 -3.48 16.06
N ARG A 667 -10.83 -3.13 15.07
CA ARG A 667 -9.87 -4.05 14.43
C ARG A 667 -8.48 -3.99 15.05
N SER A 668 -7.96 -5.16 15.42
CA SER A 668 -6.63 -5.30 16.01
C SER A 668 -5.59 -5.62 14.95
N ASP A 669 -4.94 -4.58 14.43
CA ASP A 669 -3.90 -4.75 13.42
C ASP A 669 -2.56 -5.17 14.03
N SER A 670 -1.77 -5.94 13.29
CA SER A 670 -0.49 -6.46 13.79
C SER A 670 0.52 -5.36 14.10
N GLU A 671 1.22 -5.43 15.22
CA GLU A 671 2.25 -4.48 15.62
C GLU A 671 3.65 -5.07 15.45
N MET A 672 4.60 -4.21 15.11
CA MET A 672 6.00 -4.62 15.01
C MET A 672 6.61 -4.58 16.40
N GLN A 673 7.05 -5.74 16.89
CA GLN A 673 7.71 -5.88 18.17
C GLN A 673 9.19 -6.21 17.99
N GLU A 674 10.05 -5.41 18.61
CA GLU A 674 11.48 -5.71 18.71
C GLU A 674 11.71 -6.96 19.56
N LEU A 675 12.44 -7.94 19.02
CA LEU A 675 12.83 -9.17 19.72
C LEU A 675 14.25 -9.08 20.26
N ALA A 676 15.18 -8.60 19.44
CA ALA A 676 16.59 -8.47 19.82
C ALA A 676 17.31 -7.42 18.98
N THR A 677 18.38 -6.87 19.54
CA THR A 677 19.29 -5.96 18.84
C THR A 677 20.72 -6.34 19.13
N PHE A 678 21.62 -6.06 18.18
CA PHE A 678 23.05 -6.19 18.34
C PHE A 678 23.77 -4.95 17.81
N GLU A 679 24.76 -4.50 18.57
CA GLU A 679 25.66 -3.41 18.21
C GLU A 679 27.08 -3.87 18.54
N SER A 680 27.97 -3.80 17.54
CA SER A 680 29.35 -4.24 17.65
C SER A 680 30.10 -3.45 18.72
N GLU A 681 30.87 -4.13 19.58
CA GLU A 681 31.68 -3.47 20.63
C GLU A 681 32.93 -2.77 20.06
N ARG A 682 33.19 -2.89 18.76
CA ARG A 682 34.38 -2.35 18.09
C ARG A 682 34.24 -0.84 17.90
N ASP A 683 35.37 -0.11 18.07
CA ASP A 683 35.44 1.35 17.88
C ASP A 683 35.00 1.80 16.48
N THR A 684 35.19 0.94 15.47
CA THR A 684 34.76 1.18 14.09
C THR A 684 34.06 -0.06 13.55
N SER A 685 32.74 0.03 13.35
CA SER A 685 31.95 -1.01 12.69
C SER A 685 31.08 -0.38 11.61
N TYR A 686 30.99 -1.04 10.46
CA TYR A 686 30.09 -0.66 9.38
C TYR A 686 29.38 -1.90 8.81
N PRO A 687 28.34 -2.40 9.50
CA PRO A 687 27.49 -3.46 8.99
C PRO A 687 26.79 -2.98 7.72
N ALA A 688 27.13 -3.58 6.58
CA ALA A 688 26.62 -3.20 5.27
C ALA A 688 25.41 -4.05 4.87
N ASP A 689 25.43 -5.33 5.24
CA ASP A 689 24.40 -6.30 4.87
C ASP A 689 24.26 -7.41 5.93
N VAL A 690 23.12 -8.07 5.95
CA VAL A 690 22.84 -9.21 6.85
C VAL A 690 22.08 -10.29 6.08
N ILE A 691 22.54 -11.53 6.21
CA ILE A 691 21.84 -12.72 5.74
C ILE A 691 21.65 -13.69 6.91
N VAL A 692 20.69 -14.60 6.77
CA VAL A 692 20.22 -15.48 7.85
C VAL A 692 20.17 -16.90 7.34
N GLY A 693 20.57 -17.84 8.20
CA GLY A 693 20.54 -19.28 7.90
C GLY A 693 21.20 -20.08 9.00
N ASP A 694 20.98 -21.39 9.01
CA ASP A 694 21.68 -22.31 9.92
C ASP A 694 23.12 -22.52 9.43
N ILE A 695 24.06 -21.75 9.96
CA ILE A 695 25.45 -21.73 9.46
C ILE A 695 26.23 -22.92 10.01
N ASN A 696 25.95 -23.35 11.24
CA ASN A 696 26.67 -24.43 11.90
C ASN A 696 25.99 -25.81 11.81
N GLY A 697 24.78 -25.89 11.26
CA GLY A 697 24.00 -27.12 11.11
C GLY A 697 23.36 -27.62 12.41
N ASP A 698 23.19 -26.75 13.43
CA ASP A 698 22.59 -27.11 14.72
C ASP A 698 21.06 -27.06 14.72
N GLY A 699 20.46 -26.70 13.58
CA GLY A 699 19.04 -26.53 13.37
C GLY A 699 18.52 -25.17 13.84
N GLN A 700 19.37 -24.27 14.34
CA GLN A 700 19.03 -22.89 14.70
C GLN A 700 19.50 -21.90 13.65
N VAL A 701 18.79 -20.77 13.55
CA VAL A 701 19.13 -19.73 12.57
C VAL A 701 20.19 -18.82 13.17
N ASP A 702 21.28 -18.68 12.44
CA ASP A 702 22.36 -17.73 12.70
C ASP A 702 22.25 -16.53 11.74
N LEU A 703 22.92 -15.44 12.09
CA LEU A 703 23.03 -14.25 11.24
C LEU A 703 24.49 -14.11 10.77
N SER A 704 24.70 -13.89 9.48
CA SER A 704 25.98 -13.47 8.92
C SER A 704 25.90 -12.01 8.49
N VAL A 705 26.71 -11.18 9.12
CA VAL A 705 26.77 -9.73 8.91
C VAL A 705 28.04 -9.40 8.13
N ILE A 706 27.90 -8.66 7.02
CA ILE A 706 29.04 -8.12 6.28
C ILE A 706 29.45 -6.81 6.93
N ASP A 707 30.65 -6.74 7.50
CA ASP A 707 31.21 -5.50 8.05
C ASP A 707 32.37 -5.01 7.17
N THR A 708 32.15 -3.87 6.50
CA THR A 708 33.16 -3.28 5.60
C THR A 708 34.22 -2.47 6.34
N SER A 709 34.13 -2.29 7.66
CA SER A 709 35.23 -1.65 8.42
C SER A 709 36.40 -2.61 8.63
N ILE A 710 36.12 -3.91 8.69
CA ILE A 710 37.11 -4.99 8.86
C ILE A 710 37.35 -5.77 7.57
N ASP A 711 36.71 -5.38 6.46
CA ASP A 711 36.71 -6.10 5.19
C ASP A 711 36.41 -7.60 5.41
N GLY A 712 35.38 -7.88 6.21
CA GLY A 712 35.15 -9.20 6.79
C GLY A 712 33.70 -9.50 7.13
N LEU A 713 33.52 -10.62 7.83
CA LEU A 713 32.23 -11.15 8.25
C LEU A 713 32.19 -11.28 9.76
N GLU A 714 31.01 -11.05 10.32
CA GLU A 714 30.66 -11.28 11.71
C GLU A 714 29.48 -12.27 11.76
N ILE A 715 29.61 -13.32 12.55
CA ILE A 715 28.57 -14.32 12.76
C ILE A 715 27.92 -14.06 14.12
N LEU A 716 26.61 -13.89 14.12
CA LEU A 716 25.82 -13.71 15.33
C LEU A 716 24.91 -14.92 15.55
N LYS A 717 24.84 -15.38 16.79
CA LYS A 717 23.86 -16.37 17.24
C LYS A 717 22.68 -15.66 17.87
N PHE A 718 21.46 -16.06 17.47
CA PHE A 718 20.24 -15.67 18.15
C PHE A 718 19.88 -16.70 19.23
N ASP A 719 19.62 -16.23 20.44
CA ASP A 719 19.10 -17.03 21.55
C ASP A 719 17.83 -16.36 22.09
N PRO A 720 16.67 -17.06 22.15
CA PRO A 720 15.42 -16.45 22.60
C PRO A 720 15.44 -15.88 24.03
N ALA A 721 16.33 -16.38 24.90
CA ALA A 721 16.44 -15.93 26.28
C ALA A 721 17.47 -14.81 26.47
N THR A 722 18.50 -14.75 25.61
CA THR A 722 19.63 -13.83 25.78
C THR A 722 19.86 -12.86 24.62
N GLY A 723 19.05 -12.94 23.56
CA GLY A 723 19.11 -12.07 22.39
C GLY A 723 20.23 -12.45 21.42
N LEU A 724 20.75 -11.45 20.71
CA LEU A 724 21.85 -11.62 19.76
C LEU A 724 23.21 -11.53 20.45
N LYS A 725 24.12 -12.44 20.10
CA LYS A 725 25.51 -12.44 20.55
C LYS A 725 26.45 -12.74 19.41
N GLU A 726 27.59 -12.06 19.38
CA GLU A 726 28.67 -12.39 18.45
C GLU A 726 29.24 -13.77 18.78
N ALA A 727 29.25 -14.65 17.79
CA ALA A 727 29.87 -15.96 17.85
C ALA A 727 31.33 -15.90 17.41
N THR A 728 31.59 -15.34 16.24
CA THR A 728 32.95 -15.13 15.71
C THR A 728 32.97 -14.09 14.60
N HIS A 729 34.15 -13.61 14.25
CA HIS A 729 34.39 -12.79 13.08
C HIS A 729 35.72 -13.17 12.43
N PHE A 730 35.86 -12.81 11.16
CA PHE A 730 37.12 -12.96 10.45
C PHE A 730 37.15 -12.06 9.21
N ARG A 731 38.36 -11.65 8.84
CA ARG A 731 38.61 -10.90 7.61
C ARG A 731 38.51 -11.81 6.40
N VAL A 732 37.89 -11.30 5.34
CA VAL A 732 37.80 -11.99 4.04
C VAL A 732 38.77 -11.38 3.03
N PHE A 733 39.13 -10.10 3.20
CA PHE A 733 40.08 -9.41 2.34
C PHE A 733 41.28 -8.84 3.13
N GLU A 734 42.42 -8.69 2.45
CA GLU A 734 43.60 -7.93 2.89
C GLU A 734 43.90 -6.78 1.93
#